data_AF-A0A831LQE9-F1
#
_entry.id   AF-A0A831LQE9-F1
#
_cell.length_a   1.000
_cell.length_b   1.000
_cell.length_c   1.000
_cell.angle_alpha   90.00
_cell.angle_beta   90.00
_cell.angle_gamma   90.00
#
_symmetry.space_group_name_H-M   'P 1'
#
loop_
_entity.id
_entity.type
_entity.pdbx_description
1 polymer ?
#
loop_
_entity_poly.entity_id
_entity_poly.type
_entity_poly.pdbx_seq_one_letter_code
_entity_poly.pdbx_strand_id
1 'polypeptide(L)'
;MKTNTRFYSLVLCTLIALLAVPGVSGATIEAAPLNPAFLEYLEGQEAAAEGAMQTCSIAPSPDEFRYPLTGLCPAPAALVWSGQSVDPVGSSALPTSFDLRDEGRVTPVRDQGDCGSCWAFATYASLESALLTNTGVAWDFSENNMKNLCSNLYGGFDRGPCSGGQALMSTAYLTRWSGPVNETDDPYLLPVPSNNSPTDLLPGFHTGNITFLPPRDGPLDNGLMKETIREEGALWVGFIINWSCFADNYLTYYRPDDGTYASDGGHAVALVGWDDNYPAENFSVTPPGDGAFIAKNSWGEGVGDGGYFYISYYQPEPGRFWDKNSTFVGDRRDYCSVLFAGRPADPETRIYQYDPLGWTENVGAVGSTTIYGANVFTAGDYEDLRAAGFYTREPGTDYTVSVLRSINTPTGTTPVTVAQVSGTATLPGYHTVPLPDPVFLSPGQTFSVVLEITALTDTYPLVVEMPIAGYSSNATASPGESYVSVDGEIWTDLTTIFPDTNACIKAFTTDAIVVPRDYPTIQAAIDAADDGETIVVENGTYDEHLNVTSSVTIVGIGMPVVNAAGSGSAITITADGVHLSGIAATGASQVFEPDAYNAGILILGDGALIENCSSYQNGACGVFVSGAEGAVIRGNEISENPYGMILWRCSRAIIAANRVHDNDRLGIEIDETDGAVLEGNTAQGSDGQGIGLYYTANTTMQGNIMGENAWNFVYYGDDPAPGNSIDTSNTVEGRPIVYLEGVSGMTIDPSSNAGAVCCVGCDSMKIEGLALQETGCGISLLSTRESSIEGCAISGAYDGIHLSNASRIAIEGCSITASRTDEWLINIERAENCSLVGTTLTGLGGSGMGLYNVSGANITGNTINFTCSGGPLRRVEISSLTNSTVRENLLDFSRMDFSVDGLRGNLIYRNTIVLPAPGPASLSSALPLAEREHGYARTRPFSGLSDGVAQVSSVSCASKATVQAGNTWHSPDPIAYWYRGTGQTNFTGNHWSTYDGTDTNGDGIGDTPFVIAANETDRYPLMERFEAYPTSPPSDGGDSSSDGGLAASGNLNPGETTSLHFTGSAVTGVSVTVGQRIDGIMVTIAPASSGPAGLSAPVYQYLVANLTYTTDDAIAGAVFTFEVSTAWLEEQGLSPGDLSLWRYHDGAWVPLPTEVLREENDRVYFRATSPGFSYFAVAGGRTVAVEPVGTVPSEEPDDTETARNVTAPGSMISGTPVSTTAEPGTPTETTPQKSPGWWGAALAAIGGMALGLKGRR
;
A
#
# COMPACT_ATOMS: atom_id res chain seq x y z
N MET A 1 71.40 -40.57 -17.46
CA MET A 1 72.25 -41.27 -16.46
C MET A 1 71.38 -42.21 -15.64
N LYS A 2 71.93 -43.23 -14.95
CA LYS A 2 71.13 -44.24 -14.21
C LYS A 2 71.02 -43.94 -12.70
N THR A 3 70.05 -44.60 -12.09
CA THR A 3 69.86 -44.95 -10.65
C THR A 3 69.36 -43.91 -9.64
N ASN A 4 68.33 -44.35 -8.89
CA ASN A 4 67.74 -43.83 -7.65
C ASN A 4 66.95 -42.50 -7.81
N THR A 5 65.72 -42.35 -7.28
CA THR A 5 65.22 -42.88 -6.00
C THR A 5 63.71 -43.19 -6.05
N ARG A 6 63.30 -44.41 -5.65
CA ARG A 6 61.95 -44.69 -5.13
C ARG A 6 62.05 -44.79 -3.60
N PHE A 7 61.39 -43.92 -2.86
CA PHE A 7 60.91 -44.05 -1.46
C PHE A 7 60.63 -42.65 -0.89
N TYR A 8 59.39 -42.16 -1.01
CA TYR A 8 58.77 -41.16 -0.10
C TYR A 8 57.25 -41.14 -0.34
N SER A 9 56.61 -42.28 -0.07
CA SER A 9 55.17 -42.39 0.15
C SER A 9 54.99 -43.00 1.55
N LEU A 10 54.01 -42.52 2.33
CA LEU A 10 53.90 -42.70 3.79
C LEU A 10 55.03 -42.02 4.59
N VAL A 11 54.94 -40.70 4.84
CA VAL A 11 54.89 -40.05 6.18
C VAL A 11 54.46 -38.58 5.98
N LEU A 12 53.15 -38.32 5.83
CA LEU A 12 52.57 -36.98 6.07
C LEU A 12 51.05 -36.99 6.38
N CYS A 13 50.51 -38.08 6.92
CA CYS A 13 49.06 -38.22 7.20
C CYS A 13 48.71 -38.34 8.68
N THR A 14 49.64 -38.07 9.61
CA THR A 14 49.42 -38.32 11.06
C THR A 14 50.05 -37.26 11.97
N LEU A 15 49.90 -35.96 11.67
CA LEU A 15 50.22 -34.91 12.65
C LEU A 15 49.45 -33.57 12.54
N ILE A 16 48.19 -33.57 12.05
CA ILE A 16 47.23 -32.47 12.31
C ILE A 16 45.91 -33.09 12.80
N ALA A 17 45.93 -33.61 14.03
CA ALA A 17 44.76 -34.19 14.68
C ALA A 17 44.88 -34.12 16.22
N LEU A 18 45.10 -32.93 16.78
CA LEU A 18 44.89 -32.61 18.20
C LEU A 18 45.16 -31.12 18.49
N LEU A 19 44.23 -30.23 18.10
CA LEU A 19 44.02 -28.90 18.70
C LEU A 19 42.61 -28.40 18.35
N ALA A 20 41.59 -29.19 18.72
CA ALA A 20 40.20 -28.77 18.60
C ALA A 20 39.87 -27.76 19.72
N VAL A 21 39.94 -26.47 19.39
CA VAL A 21 39.22 -25.42 20.11
C VAL A 21 37.87 -25.28 19.39
N PRO A 22 36.72 -25.52 20.05
CA PRO A 22 35.43 -25.34 19.40
C PRO A 22 35.13 -23.83 19.31
N GLY A 23 35.43 -23.25 18.15
CA GLY A 23 35.13 -21.87 17.81
C GLY A 23 34.89 -21.74 16.31
N VAL A 24 33.63 -21.49 15.95
CA VAL A 24 33.11 -21.07 14.63
C VAL A 24 33.81 -21.68 13.41
N SER A 25 33.27 -22.80 12.91
CA SER A 25 33.63 -23.35 11.60
C SER A 25 32.98 -22.52 10.49
N GLY A 26 33.69 -21.51 9.98
CA GLY A 26 33.39 -20.96 8.64
C GLY A 26 33.79 -21.98 7.58
N ALA A 27 32.93 -22.23 6.60
CA ALA A 27 33.27 -23.07 5.46
C ALA A 27 34.36 -22.40 4.62
N THR A 28 35.35 -23.16 4.15
CA THR A 28 36.38 -22.64 3.23
C THR A 28 35.87 -22.67 1.80
N ILE A 29 36.14 -21.58 1.07
CA ILE A 29 35.86 -21.47 -0.37
C ILE A 29 37.08 -21.98 -1.13
N GLU A 30 36.86 -22.90 -2.08
CA GLU A 30 37.92 -23.61 -2.80
C GLU A 30 37.58 -23.68 -4.31
N ALA A 31 38.60 -23.71 -5.17
CA ALA A 31 38.44 -23.91 -6.61
C ALA A 31 38.37 -25.41 -6.94
N ALA A 32 37.63 -25.75 -8.00
CA ALA A 32 37.52 -27.13 -8.47
C ALA A 32 38.87 -27.67 -9.02
N PRO A 33 39.08 -29.00 -9.03
CA PRO A 33 40.20 -29.58 -9.76
C PRO A 33 40.00 -29.46 -11.28
N LEU A 34 41.00 -28.90 -11.97
CA LEU A 34 41.07 -28.89 -13.43
C LEU A 34 40.90 -30.28 -14.04
N ASN A 35 40.25 -30.32 -15.21
CA ASN A 35 40.02 -31.52 -15.98
C ASN A 35 41.34 -32.25 -16.31
N PRO A 36 41.51 -33.53 -15.91
CA PRO A 36 42.70 -34.33 -16.20
C PRO A 36 43.07 -34.45 -17.68
N ALA A 37 42.10 -34.47 -18.60
CA ALA A 37 42.39 -34.55 -20.03
C ALA A 37 42.93 -33.21 -20.59
N PHE A 38 42.55 -32.08 -20.00
CA PHE A 38 43.15 -30.78 -20.27
C PHE A 38 44.56 -30.66 -19.69
N LEU A 39 44.82 -31.23 -18.50
CA LEU A 39 46.18 -31.33 -17.95
C LEU A 39 47.10 -32.22 -18.82
N GLU A 40 46.63 -33.39 -19.25
CA GLU A 40 47.34 -34.28 -20.18
C GLU A 40 47.64 -33.56 -21.51
N TYR A 41 46.71 -32.74 -21.99
CA TYR A 41 46.91 -31.89 -23.17
C TYR A 41 48.01 -30.83 -22.95
N LEU A 42 48.00 -30.10 -21.83
CA LEU A 42 49.00 -29.06 -21.55
C LEU A 42 50.41 -29.64 -21.41
N GLU A 43 50.58 -30.74 -20.65
CA GLU A 43 51.86 -31.45 -20.54
C GLU A 43 52.38 -31.90 -21.93
N GLY A 44 51.48 -32.35 -22.80
CA GLY A 44 51.80 -32.71 -24.19
C GLY A 44 52.27 -31.52 -25.05
N GLN A 45 51.70 -30.34 -24.87
CA GLN A 45 52.13 -29.12 -25.56
C GLN A 45 53.51 -28.64 -25.07
N GLU A 46 53.77 -28.65 -23.76
CA GLU A 46 55.09 -28.30 -23.21
C GLU A 46 56.18 -29.23 -23.73
N ALA A 47 55.94 -30.55 -23.72
CA ALA A 47 56.87 -31.54 -24.26
C ALA A 47 57.14 -31.35 -25.76
N ALA A 48 56.13 -30.97 -26.55
CA ALA A 48 56.29 -30.65 -27.96
C ALA A 48 57.11 -29.36 -28.17
N ALA A 49 56.90 -28.33 -27.36
CA ALA A 49 57.64 -27.06 -27.42
C ALA A 49 59.12 -27.22 -27.03
N GLU A 50 59.42 -28.01 -25.98
CA GLU A 50 60.80 -28.36 -25.61
C GLU A 50 61.51 -29.16 -26.72
N GLY A 51 60.80 -30.11 -27.36
CA GLY A 51 61.31 -30.89 -28.49
C GLY A 51 61.63 -30.01 -29.71
N ALA A 52 60.73 -29.09 -30.06
CA ALA A 52 60.92 -28.16 -31.17
C ALA A 52 62.14 -27.24 -30.99
N MET A 53 62.42 -26.80 -29.74
CA MET A 53 63.62 -26.00 -29.44
C MET A 53 64.94 -26.77 -29.55
N GLN A 54 64.95 -28.11 -29.60
CA GLN A 54 66.18 -28.91 -29.78
C GLN A 54 66.48 -29.28 -31.23
N THR A 55 65.53 -29.13 -32.17
CA THR A 55 65.74 -29.49 -33.59
C THR A 55 65.33 -28.37 -34.54
N CYS A 56 66.29 -27.48 -34.83
CA CYS A 56 66.19 -26.57 -35.97
C CYS A 56 66.43 -27.35 -37.28
N SER A 57 65.39 -28.06 -37.76
CA SER A 57 65.42 -28.78 -39.03
C SER A 57 64.08 -28.69 -39.74
N ILE A 58 64.16 -28.34 -41.03
CA ILE A 58 63.09 -28.11 -41.99
C ILE A 58 62.13 -29.30 -42.09
N ALA A 59 60.85 -29.01 -42.36
CA ALA A 59 59.75 -29.95 -42.50
C ALA A 59 60.03 -31.15 -43.42
N PRO A 60 59.48 -32.35 -43.10
CA PRO A 60 59.40 -33.46 -44.04
C PRO A 60 58.30 -33.26 -45.10
N SER A 61 58.53 -33.92 -46.23
CA SER A 61 57.89 -33.88 -47.57
C SER A 61 56.36 -33.67 -47.72
N PRO A 62 55.92 -33.14 -48.89
CA PRO A 62 54.52 -32.95 -49.24
C PRO A 62 53.95 -34.14 -50.05
N ASP A 63 53.24 -35.06 -49.39
CA ASP A 63 52.37 -36.04 -50.05
C ASP A 63 51.04 -36.14 -49.26
N GLU A 64 49.93 -36.01 -50.00
CA GLU A 64 48.51 -35.97 -49.57
C GLU A 64 48.08 -34.87 -48.57
N PHE A 65 47.31 -33.89 -49.12
CA PHE A 65 46.43 -33.02 -48.35
C PHE A 65 45.43 -33.85 -47.55
N ARG A 66 45.47 -33.74 -46.22
CA ARG A 66 44.42 -34.23 -45.31
C ARG A 66 44.16 -33.16 -44.26
N TYR A 67 42.89 -32.81 -44.08
CA TYR A 67 42.42 -31.67 -43.27
C TYR A 67 42.99 -31.67 -41.84
N PRO A 68 43.24 -30.50 -41.22
CA PRO A 68 43.95 -30.40 -39.95
C PRO A 68 43.13 -30.94 -38.77
N LEU A 69 43.60 -32.02 -38.16
CA LEU A 69 43.02 -32.63 -36.95
C LEU A 69 43.48 -31.96 -35.64
N THR A 70 44.04 -30.75 -35.72
CA THR A 70 44.39 -29.91 -34.56
C THR A 70 43.24 -28.98 -34.16
N GLY A 71 42.03 -29.20 -34.69
CA GLY A 71 40.90 -28.28 -34.56
C GLY A 71 40.12 -28.37 -33.25
N LEU A 72 40.26 -29.45 -32.48
CA LEU A 72 39.55 -29.69 -31.22
C LEU A 72 40.52 -29.86 -30.05
N CYS A 73 40.26 -29.23 -28.90
CA CYS A 73 41.03 -29.41 -27.67
C CYS A 73 40.13 -29.66 -26.44
N PRO A 74 40.63 -30.32 -25.38
CA PRO A 74 39.96 -30.40 -24.08
C PRO A 74 39.62 -29.04 -23.47
N ALA A 75 38.56 -29.00 -22.65
CA ALA A 75 38.20 -27.85 -21.82
C ALA A 75 38.80 -27.97 -20.40
N PRO A 76 39.20 -26.85 -19.75
CA PRO A 76 39.74 -26.88 -18.38
C PRO A 76 38.72 -27.32 -17.34
N ALA A 77 37.45 -26.93 -17.50
CA ALA A 77 36.34 -27.32 -16.65
C ALA A 77 35.60 -28.53 -17.21
N ALA A 78 34.91 -29.26 -16.32
CA ALA A 78 34.10 -30.43 -16.67
C ALA A 78 32.69 -30.34 -16.06
N LEU A 79 31.71 -30.93 -16.75
CA LEU A 79 30.33 -31.05 -16.30
C LEU A 79 30.18 -32.13 -15.22
N VAL A 80 29.18 -31.97 -14.36
CA VAL A 80 28.79 -32.95 -13.34
C VAL A 80 27.46 -33.59 -13.76
N TRP A 81 27.35 -34.89 -13.51
CA TRP A 81 26.16 -35.67 -13.84
C TRP A 81 25.88 -36.58 -12.65
N SER A 82 24.74 -36.44 -11.98
CA SER A 82 24.40 -37.20 -10.75
C SER A 82 23.63 -38.50 -10.98
N GLY A 83 23.52 -38.94 -12.24
CA GLY A 83 22.73 -40.13 -12.59
C GLY A 83 21.23 -39.92 -12.55
N GLN A 84 20.74 -38.68 -12.61
CA GLN A 84 19.37 -38.42 -13.03
C GLN A 84 19.17 -38.85 -14.50
N SER A 85 18.13 -39.63 -14.76
CA SER A 85 17.69 -39.95 -16.12
C SER A 85 16.93 -38.74 -16.66
N VAL A 86 17.46 -38.10 -17.71
CA VAL A 86 16.72 -37.07 -18.46
C VAL A 86 16.07 -37.78 -19.64
N ASP A 87 14.87 -38.30 -19.39
CA ASP A 87 14.09 -39.04 -20.40
C ASP A 87 13.53 -38.05 -21.45
N PRO A 88 13.42 -38.47 -22.73
CA PRO A 88 12.76 -37.68 -23.77
C PRO A 88 11.33 -37.26 -23.37
N VAL A 89 10.98 -36.01 -23.62
CA VAL A 89 9.72 -35.40 -23.13
C VAL A 89 8.51 -35.87 -23.95
N GLY A 90 8.72 -36.39 -25.16
CA GLY A 90 7.67 -36.88 -26.05
C GLY A 90 7.32 -38.37 -25.89
N SER A 91 6.04 -38.68 -25.62
CA SER A 91 5.48 -40.04 -25.74
C SER A 91 5.27 -40.54 -27.19
N SER A 92 5.84 -39.84 -28.18
CA SER A 92 5.81 -40.24 -29.58
C SER A 92 6.99 -41.15 -29.91
N ALA A 93 6.75 -42.26 -30.62
CA ALA A 93 7.83 -43.10 -31.10
C ALA A 93 8.67 -42.32 -32.13
N LEU A 94 9.94 -42.07 -31.83
CA LEU A 94 10.91 -41.50 -32.76
C LEU A 94 10.95 -42.35 -34.05
N PRO A 95 11.03 -41.74 -35.24
CA PRO A 95 11.15 -42.49 -36.48
C PRO A 95 12.48 -43.25 -36.54
N THR A 96 12.51 -44.36 -37.27
CA THR A 96 13.73 -45.16 -37.45
C THR A 96 14.82 -44.45 -38.24
N SER A 97 14.46 -43.40 -38.99
CA SER A 97 15.39 -42.53 -39.69
C SER A 97 14.81 -41.12 -39.77
N PHE A 98 15.67 -40.11 -39.69
CA PHE A 98 15.30 -38.70 -39.76
C PHE A 98 16.48 -37.88 -40.28
N ASP A 99 16.22 -36.84 -41.06
CA ASP A 99 17.25 -35.99 -41.65
C ASP A 99 16.74 -34.55 -41.81
N LEU A 100 17.41 -33.60 -41.15
CA LEU A 100 17.07 -32.18 -41.25
C LEU A 100 17.24 -31.62 -42.67
N ARG A 101 17.98 -32.30 -43.56
CA ARG A 101 18.07 -31.95 -44.99
C ARG A 101 16.72 -32.10 -45.69
N ASP A 102 15.95 -33.14 -45.38
CA ASP A 102 14.65 -33.40 -46.01
C ASP A 102 13.58 -32.36 -45.61
N GLU A 103 13.76 -31.73 -44.45
CA GLU A 103 12.91 -30.64 -43.94
C GLU A 103 13.44 -29.24 -44.28
N GLY A 104 14.62 -29.13 -44.91
CA GLY A 104 15.24 -27.85 -45.24
C GLY A 104 15.76 -27.07 -44.03
N ARG A 105 16.09 -27.75 -42.93
CA ARG A 105 16.50 -27.19 -41.62
C ARG A 105 18.02 -27.14 -41.39
N VAL A 106 18.81 -27.20 -42.47
CA VAL A 106 20.26 -27.03 -42.44
C VAL A 106 20.75 -26.09 -43.55
N THR A 107 21.80 -25.34 -43.24
CA THR A 107 22.54 -24.49 -44.18
C THR A 107 23.52 -25.31 -45.03
N PRO A 108 24.05 -24.78 -46.15
CA PRO A 108 25.05 -25.46 -46.98
C PRO A 108 26.32 -25.90 -46.22
N VAL A 109 27.07 -26.85 -46.77
CA VAL A 109 28.36 -27.28 -46.19
C VAL A 109 29.45 -26.27 -46.52
N ARG A 110 30.24 -25.90 -45.52
CA ARG A 110 31.41 -25.02 -45.62
C ARG A 110 32.72 -25.82 -45.58
N ASP A 111 33.85 -25.14 -45.79
CA ASP A 111 35.18 -25.74 -45.84
C ASP A 111 36.18 -24.92 -44.99
N GLN A 112 36.82 -25.57 -44.02
CA GLN A 112 37.81 -24.99 -43.12
C GLN A 112 39.22 -24.88 -43.74
N GLY A 113 39.46 -25.54 -44.88
CA GLY A 113 40.77 -25.59 -45.51
C GLY A 113 41.88 -26.09 -44.58
N ASP A 114 43.02 -25.40 -44.59
CA ASP A 114 44.20 -25.77 -43.79
C ASP A 114 44.18 -25.19 -42.35
N CYS A 115 43.05 -24.64 -41.89
CA CYS A 115 42.92 -24.05 -40.55
C CYS A 115 42.23 -25.00 -39.56
N GLY A 116 42.77 -25.13 -38.34
CA GLY A 116 42.16 -25.89 -37.24
C GLY A 116 40.98 -25.15 -36.58
N SER A 117 39.89 -24.92 -37.31
CA SER A 117 38.71 -24.18 -36.83
C SER A 117 37.38 -24.96 -36.92
N CYS A 118 37.43 -26.30 -37.01
CA CYS A 118 36.23 -27.16 -37.06
C CYS A 118 35.24 -26.91 -35.91
N TRP A 119 35.74 -26.52 -34.73
CA TRP A 119 34.95 -26.20 -33.55
C TRP A 119 33.95 -25.06 -33.80
N ALA A 120 34.37 -24.02 -34.54
CA ALA A 120 33.53 -22.87 -34.90
C ALA A 120 32.48 -23.26 -35.96
N PHE A 121 32.89 -23.99 -37.02
CA PHE A 121 31.98 -24.49 -38.05
C PHE A 121 30.89 -25.41 -37.47
N ALA A 122 31.25 -26.28 -36.54
CA ALA A 122 30.28 -27.12 -35.84
C ALA A 122 29.34 -26.30 -34.97
N THR A 123 29.81 -25.20 -34.35
CA THR A 123 28.96 -24.31 -33.54
C THR A 123 27.93 -23.61 -34.42
N TYR A 124 28.32 -23.04 -35.56
CA TYR A 124 27.35 -22.41 -36.46
C TYR A 124 26.46 -23.41 -37.19
N ALA A 125 26.97 -24.59 -37.57
CA ALA A 125 26.11 -25.64 -38.09
C ALA A 125 25.01 -26.07 -37.08
N SER A 126 25.28 -26.02 -35.77
CA SER A 126 24.24 -26.17 -34.73
C SER A 126 23.34 -24.94 -34.65
N LEU A 127 23.92 -23.76 -34.45
CA LEU A 127 23.19 -22.51 -34.23
C LEU A 127 22.28 -22.10 -35.40
N GLU A 128 22.78 -22.16 -36.63
CA GLU A 128 22.04 -21.86 -37.85
C GLU A 128 20.88 -22.85 -38.05
N SER A 129 21.08 -24.12 -37.72
CA SER A 129 20.03 -25.14 -37.81
C SER A 129 18.94 -24.93 -36.76
N ALA A 130 19.30 -24.54 -35.55
CA ALA A 130 18.33 -24.18 -34.50
C ALA A 130 17.57 -22.89 -34.83
N LEU A 131 18.26 -21.88 -35.36
CA LEU A 131 17.64 -20.66 -35.87
C LEU A 131 16.68 -20.92 -37.03
N LEU A 132 17.09 -21.71 -38.01
CA LEU A 132 16.29 -22.05 -39.19
C LEU A 132 15.08 -22.91 -38.79
N THR A 133 15.22 -23.77 -37.78
CA THR A 133 14.11 -24.50 -37.15
C THR A 133 13.10 -23.52 -36.51
N ASN A 134 13.56 -22.61 -35.66
CA ASN A 134 12.70 -21.78 -34.83
C ASN A 134 12.09 -20.57 -35.56
N THR A 135 12.78 -20.03 -36.57
CA THR A 135 12.40 -18.79 -37.27
C THR A 135 12.01 -18.99 -38.74
N GLY A 136 12.38 -20.12 -39.34
CA GLY A 136 12.27 -20.33 -40.80
C GLY A 136 13.22 -19.48 -41.64
N VAL A 137 14.14 -18.72 -41.01
CA VAL A 137 15.13 -17.86 -41.69
C VAL A 137 16.50 -18.53 -41.66
N ALA A 138 17.11 -18.68 -42.82
CA ALA A 138 18.48 -19.19 -42.95
C ALA A 138 19.48 -18.05 -42.72
N TRP A 139 20.45 -18.30 -41.85
CA TRP A 139 21.57 -17.42 -41.55
C TRP A 139 22.88 -18.05 -42.03
N ASP A 140 23.92 -17.23 -42.19
CA ASP A 140 25.23 -17.65 -42.70
C ASP A 140 26.30 -16.85 -41.95
N PHE A 141 26.87 -17.45 -40.90
CA PHE A 141 27.70 -16.74 -39.93
C PHE A 141 29.21 -16.93 -40.15
N SER A 142 29.99 -15.91 -39.80
CA SER A 142 31.45 -15.90 -40.03
C SER A 142 32.22 -16.72 -38.99
N GLU A 143 32.66 -17.93 -39.34
CA GLU A 143 33.65 -18.66 -38.52
C GLU A 143 34.97 -17.91 -38.44
N ASN A 144 35.26 -17.04 -39.41
CA ASN A 144 36.49 -16.26 -39.45
C ASN A 144 36.55 -15.28 -38.27
N ASN A 145 35.43 -14.62 -37.97
CA ASN A 145 35.31 -13.71 -36.84
C ASN A 145 35.46 -14.45 -35.51
N MET A 146 34.67 -15.52 -35.29
CA MET A 146 34.72 -16.31 -34.04
C MET A 146 36.13 -16.85 -33.76
N LYS A 147 36.79 -17.48 -34.74
CA LYS A 147 38.13 -18.05 -34.50
C LYS A 147 39.18 -16.98 -34.20
N ASN A 148 39.03 -15.78 -34.77
CA ASN A 148 39.98 -14.68 -34.57
C ASN A 148 39.73 -14.00 -33.21
N LEU A 149 38.49 -13.65 -32.88
CA LEU A 149 38.14 -12.97 -31.61
C LEU A 149 38.24 -13.87 -30.38
N CYS A 150 38.23 -15.20 -30.54
CA CYS A 150 38.62 -16.14 -29.47
C CYS A 150 40.14 -16.30 -29.30
N SER A 151 40.97 -15.79 -30.20
CA SER A 151 42.41 -16.01 -30.18
C SER A 151 43.20 -15.00 -29.36
N ASN A 152 44.46 -15.34 -29.08
CA ASN A 152 45.43 -14.48 -28.40
C ASN A 152 45.76 -13.19 -29.17
N LEU A 153 45.39 -13.07 -30.45
CA LEU A 153 45.57 -11.85 -31.23
C LEU A 153 44.59 -10.73 -30.82
N TYR A 154 43.49 -11.09 -30.15
CA TYR A 154 42.40 -10.18 -29.76
C TYR A 154 42.18 -10.14 -28.24
N GLY A 155 43.17 -10.58 -27.44
CA GLY A 155 43.04 -10.68 -25.99
C GLY A 155 42.12 -11.82 -25.52
N GLY A 156 41.79 -12.76 -26.41
CA GLY A 156 41.02 -13.96 -26.09
C GLY A 156 41.83 -15.02 -25.37
N PHE A 157 41.55 -16.29 -25.66
CA PHE A 157 42.27 -17.44 -25.11
C PHE A 157 43.73 -17.48 -25.61
N ASP A 158 44.64 -18.14 -24.88
CA ASP A 158 46.10 -18.17 -25.13
C ASP A 158 46.52 -19.01 -26.38
N ARG A 159 45.69 -19.02 -27.43
CA ARG A 159 45.82 -19.86 -28.63
C ARG A 159 45.73 -19.02 -29.90
N GLY A 160 46.42 -19.45 -30.96
CA GLY A 160 46.30 -18.79 -32.27
C GLY A 160 44.98 -19.18 -32.98
N PRO A 161 44.51 -18.39 -33.97
CA PRO A 161 43.19 -18.60 -34.61
C PRO A 161 42.96 -19.97 -35.27
N CYS A 162 44.02 -20.67 -35.67
CA CYS A 162 43.95 -22.00 -36.28
C CYS A 162 44.52 -23.12 -35.38
N SER A 163 44.72 -22.83 -34.07
CA SER A 163 45.32 -23.74 -33.09
C SER A 163 44.30 -24.63 -32.34
N GLY A 164 43.08 -24.75 -32.89
CA GLY A 164 41.97 -25.49 -32.28
C GLY A 164 41.23 -24.73 -31.19
N GLY A 165 40.04 -25.24 -30.86
CA GLY A 165 39.15 -24.70 -29.85
C GLY A 165 38.11 -25.73 -29.42
N GLN A 166 37.09 -25.30 -28.67
CA GLN A 166 36.08 -26.19 -28.08
C GLN A 166 34.81 -25.43 -27.67
N ALA A 167 33.74 -26.16 -27.32
CA ALA A 167 32.40 -25.60 -27.11
C ALA A 167 32.33 -24.44 -26.10
N LEU A 168 33.04 -24.46 -24.96
CA LEU A 168 32.99 -23.33 -24.02
C LEU A 168 33.64 -22.05 -24.58
N MET A 169 34.61 -22.17 -25.51
CA MET A 169 35.17 -20.99 -26.21
C MET A 169 34.14 -20.37 -27.16
N SER A 170 33.37 -21.20 -27.87
CA SER A 170 32.21 -20.75 -28.65
C SER A 170 31.17 -20.09 -27.74
N THR A 171 30.84 -20.73 -26.62
CA THR A 171 29.88 -20.22 -25.64
C THR A 171 30.32 -18.86 -25.11
N ALA A 172 31.57 -18.67 -24.69
CA ALA A 172 32.07 -17.39 -24.21
C ALA A 172 31.92 -16.27 -25.25
N TYR A 173 32.31 -16.52 -26.51
CA TYR A 173 32.17 -15.55 -27.61
C TYR A 173 30.71 -15.16 -27.89
N LEU A 174 29.80 -16.14 -27.85
CA LEU A 174 28.37 -15.94 -28.07
C LEU A 174 27.68 -15.25 -26.88
N THR A 175 27.98 -15.64 -25.64
CA THR A 175 27.33 -15.08 -24.43
C THR A 175 27.90 -13.74 -24.00
N ARG A 176 29.08 -13.34 -24.49
CA ARG A 176 29.61 -11.97 -24.35
C ARG A 176 29.18 -11.01 -25.47
N TRP A 177 28.34 -11.47 -26.40
CA TRP A 177 27.84 -10.75 -27.58
C TRP A 177 28.93 -10.19 -28.52
N SER A 178 30.05 -10.91 -28.68
CA SER A 178 31.03 -10.59 -29.74
C SER A 178 30.57 -11.02 -31.14
N GLY A 179 29.46 -11.75 -31.23
CA GLY A 179 28.88 -12.26 -32.46
C GLY A 179 27.67 -13.16 -32.16
N PRO A 180 27.14 -13.88 -33.17
CA PRO A 180 27.70 -14.05 -34.50
C PRO A 180 27.48 -12.84 -35.42
N VAL A 181 28.41 -12.66 -36.35
CA VAL A 181 28.33 -11.68 -37.45
C VAL A 181 28.19 -12.45 -38.78
N ASN A 182 27.68 -11.82 -39.84
CA ASN A 182 27.45 -12.52 -41.11
C ASN A 182 28.78 -12.87 -41.81
N GLU A 183 28.82 -14.01 -42.49
CA GLU A 183 29.93 -14.43 -43.35
C GLU A 183 30.24 -13.40 -44.47
N THR A 184 29.26 -12.57 -44.87
CA THR A 184 29.50 -11.47 -45.83
C THR A 184 30.32 -10.31 -45.25
N ASP A 185 30.31 -10.14 -43.93
CA ASP A 185 30.93 -8.99 -43.26
C ASP A 185 32.38 -9.29 -42.84
N ASP A 186 32.71 -10.57 -42.62
CA ASP A 186 34.07 -11.06 -42.34
C ASP A 186 34.32 -12.46 -42.96
N PRO A 187 34.60 -12.55 -44.28
CA PRO A 187 34.51 -13.82 -45.01
C PRO A 187 35.65 -14.82 -44.77
N TYR A 188 35.30 -16.11 -44.74
CA TYR A 188 36.22 -17.24 -44.62
C TYR A 188 36.87 -17.61 -45.97
N LEU A 189 37.96 -16.93 -46.31
CA LEU A 189 38.63 -17.10 -47.61
C LEU A 189 39.67 -18.24 -47.63
N LEU A 190 39.44 -19.24 -48.49
CA LEU A 190 40.32 -20.40 -48.70
C LEU A 190 41.58 -20.09 -49.54
N PRO A 191 42.65 -20.91 -49.43
CA PRO A 191 42.80 -22.11 -48.61
C PRO A 191 43.23 -21.85 -47.16
N VAL A 192 43.69 -20.63 -46.86
CA VAL A 192 44.09 -20.19 -45.51
C VAL A 192 43.36 -18.88 -45.19
N PRO A 193 42.45 -18.87 -44.19
CA PRO A 193 41.63 -17.71 -43.85
C PRO A 193 42.45 -16.58 -43.21
N SER A 194 41.86 -15.37 -43.19
CA SER A 194 42.46 -14.20 -42.55
C SER A 194 42.58 -14.41 -41.04
N ASN A 195 43.68 -13.94 -40.44
CA ASN A 195 43.79 -13.80 -38.98
C ASN A 195 43.45 -12.37 -38.49
N ASN A 196 43.03 -11.50 -39.41
CA ASN A 196 42.50 -10.18 -39.11
C ASN A 196 40.98 -10.18 -39.33
N SER A 197 40.26 -9.75 -38.31
CA SER A 197 38.81 -9.56 -38.26
C SER A 197 38.47 -8.16 -37.74
N PRO A 198 37.36 -7.54 -38.18
CA PRO A 198 36.78 -6.38 -37.53
C PRO A 198 36.33 -6.69 -36.09
N THR A 199 36.32 -5.68 -35.23
CA THR A 199 35.92 -5.80 -33.80
C THR A 199 34.72 -4.91 -33.45
N ASP A 200 34.19 -4.19 -34.43
CA ASP A 200 33.13 -3.19 -34.34
C ASP A 200 31.87 -3.60 -35.14
N LEU A 201 31.83 -4.84 -35.62
CA LEU A 201 30.64 -5.44 -36.22
C LEU A 201 29.61 -5.75 -35.12
N LEU A 202 28.36 -5.37 -35.38
CA LEU A 202 27.24 -5.71 -34.50
C LEU A 202 26.85 -7.18 -34.72
N PRO A 203 26.54 -7.93 -33.66
CA PRO A 203 26.02 -9.28 -33.79
C PRO A 203 24.64 -9.26 -34.48
N GLY A 204 24.37 -10.20 -35.38
CA GLY A 204 23.02 -10.40 -35.94
C GLY A 204 22.06 -11.10 -34.98
N PHE A 205 22.58 -11.59 -33.85
CA PHE A 205 21.89 -12.53 -32.97
C PHE A 205 22.42 -12.48 -31.54
N HIS A 206 21.52 -12.56 -30.55
CA HIS A 206 21.88 -12.70 -29.14
C HIS A 206 21.52 -14.10 -28.65
N THR A 207 22.54 -14.83 -28.18
CA THR A 207 22.37 -16.16 -27.59
C THR A 207 21.50 -16.07 -26.34
N GLY A 208 20.51 -16.97 -26.26
CA GLY A 208 19.63 -17.11 -25.09
C GLY A 208 20.16 -18.20 -24.17
N ASN A 209 19.93 -19.46 -24.55
CA ASN A 209 20.43 -20.62 -23.83
C ASN A 209 21.40 -21.43 -24.70
N ILE A 210 22.39 -22.05 -24.06
CA ILE A 210 23.27 -23.07 -24.68
C ILE A 210 23.21 -24.31 -23.79
N THR A 211 22.68 -25.40 -24.33
CA THR A 211 22.31 -26.60 -23.57
C THR A 211 23.32 -27.71 -23.80
N PHE A 212 23.84 -28.29 -22.71
CA PHE A 212 24.78 -29.40 -22.74
C PHE A 212 24.03 -30.69 -22.42
N LEU A 213 23.97 -31.60 -23.39
CA LEU A 213 23.26 -32.87 -23.25
C LEU A 213 24.08 -33.86 -22.41
N PRO A 214 23.42 -34.73 -21.63
CA PRO A 214 24.07 -35.76 -20.84
C PRO A 214 24.81 -36.79 -21.71
N PRO A 215 25.84 -37.45 -21.15
CA PRO A 215 26.45 -38.63 -21.76
C PRO A 215 25.44 -39.78 -21.88
N ARG A 216 25.59 -40.60 -22.93
CA ARG A 216 24.68 -41.70 -23.26
C ARG A 216 24.88 -42.91 -22.34
N ASP A 217 23.81 -43.54 -21.86
CA ASP A 217 23.83 -44.79 -21.06
C ASP A 217 24.51 -45.97 -21.80
N GLY A 218 24.63 -45.87 -23.12
CA GLY A 218 25.39 -46.77 -23.99
C GLY A 218 25.27 -46.36 -25.47
N PRO A 219 25.84 -47.13 -26.40
CA PRO A 219 25.85 -46.78 -27.83
C PRO A 219 24.46 -46.69 -28.47
N LEU A 220 23.45 -47.31 -27.87
CA LEU A 220 22.07 -47.27 -28.36
C LEU A 220 21.16 -46.30 -27.58
N ASP A 221 21.69 -45.64 -26.54
CA ASP A 221 20.97 -44.59 -25.82
C ASP A 221 21.05 -43.26 -26.59
N ASN A 222 20.32 -43.21 -27.70
CA ASN A 222 20.33 -42.07 -28.62
C ASN A 222 19.04 -41.24 -28.50
N GLY A 223 18.15 -41.56 -27.56
CA GLY A 223 16.78 -41.03 -27.49
C GLY A 223 16.74 -39.50 -27.38
N LEU A 224 17.40 -38.94 -26.37
CA LEU A 224 17.44 -37.49 -26.14
C LEU A 224 18.12 -36.75 -27.29
N MET A 225 19.28 -37.23 -27.77
CA MET A 225 19.98 -36.61 -28.90
C MET A 225 19.11 -36.58 -30.17
N LYS A 226 18.36 -37.65 -30.45
CA LYS A 226 17.41 -37.70 -31.57
C LYS A 226 16.22 -36.77 -31.38
N GLU A 227 15.68 -36.66 -30.16
CA GLU A 227 14.60 -35.73 -29.87
C GLU A 227 15.06 -34.27 -30.06
N THR A 228 16.21 -33.88 -29.50
CA THR A 228 16.78 -32.54 -29.72
C THR A 228 17.07 -32.26 -31.20
N ILE A 229 17.63 -33.23 -31.96
CA ILE A 229 17.80 -33.08 -33.41
C ILE A 229 16.46 -32.86 -34.13
N ARG A 230 15.41 -33.59 -33.73
CA ARG A 230 14.08 -33.49 -34.35
C ARG A 230 13.38 -32.18 -34.00
N GLU A 231 13.34 -31.81 -32.73
CA GLU A 231 12.56 -30.65 -32.26
C GLU A 231 13.32 -29.33 -32.40
N GLU A 232 14.61 -29.31 -32.07
CA GLU A 232 15.36 -28.06 -31.85
C GLU A 232 16.43 -27.78 -32.92
N GLY A 233 16.93 -28.80 -33.62
CA GLY A 233 17.91 -28.66 -34.70
C GLY A 233 19.27 -29.32 -34.42
N ALA A 234 20.25 -29.06 -35.28
CA ALA A 234 21.50 -29.83 -35.28
C ALA A 234 22.34 -29.70 -34.00
N LEU A 235 22.94 -30.81 -33.57
CA LEU A 235 23.75 -30.90 -32.34
C LEU A 235 25.26 -30.84 -32.61
N TRP A 236 25.96 -29.93 -31.95
CA TRP A 236 27.44 -29.92 -31.92
C TRP A 236 27.97 -31.18 -31.22
N VAL A 237 28.92 -31.89 -31.84
CA VAL A 237 29.67 -32.99 -31.21
C VAL A 237 31.15 -32.95 -31.56
N GLY A 238 31.99 -33.28 -30.58
CA GLY A 238 33.43 -33.52 -30.76
C GLY A 238 33.76 -35.01 -30.75
N PHE A 239 34.73 -35.44 -31.56
CA PHE A 239 35.22 -36.82 -31.56
C PHE A 239 36.70 -36.93 -31.99
N ILE A 240 37.30 -38.08 -31.73
CA ILE A 240 38.69 -38.38 -32.07
C ILE A 240 38.75 -39.09 -33.43
N ILE A 241 39.68 -38.65 -34.29
CA ILE A 241 39.90 -39.23 -35.61
C ILE A 241 41.12 -40.17 -35.64
N ASN A 242 40.95 -41.32 -36.30
CA ASN A 242 42.03 -42.00 -36.99
C ASN A 242 41.68 -42.11 -38.48
N TRP A 243 42.58 -41.72 -39.39
CA TRP A 243 42.30 -41.75 -40.83
C TRP A 243 42.04 -43.16 -41.37
N SER A 244 42.56 -44.20 -40.72
CA SER A 244 42.35 -45.61 -41.10
C SER A 244 40.96 -46.14 -40.72
N CYS A 245 40.20 -45.37 -39.94
CA CYS A 245 38.84 -45.72 -39.48
C CYS A 245 37.73 -45.12 -40.37
N PHE A 246 38.08 -44.25 -41.33
CA PHE A 246 37.16 -43.81 -42.38
C PHE A 246 37.06 -44.85 -43.50
N ALA A 247 35.94 -44.85 -44.21
CA ALA A 247 35.85 -45.44 -45.56
C ALA A 247 36.72 -44.69 -46.57
N ASP A 248 37.21 -45.37 -47.61
CA ASP A 248 38.02 -44.78 -48.69
C ASP A 248 37.32 -43.61 -49.41
N ASN A 249 35.99 -43.53 -49.33
CA ASN A 249 35.15 -42.44 -49.85
C ASN A 249 34.73 -41.41 -48.78
N TYR A 250 35.24 -41.51 -47.56
CA TYR A 250 34.91 -40.70 -46.38
C TYR A 250 33.42 -40.73 -45.95
N LEU A 251 32.62 -41.67 -46.46
CA LEU A 251 31.18 -41.71 -46.20
C LEU A 251 30.81 -42.26 -44.82
N THR A 252 31.65 -43.10 -44.22
CA THR A 252 31.36 -43.78 -42.96
C THR A 252 32.58 -43.74 -42.03
N TYR A 253 32.31 -43.61 -40.72
CA TYR A 253 33.33 -43.55 -39.67
C TYR A 253 32.96 -44.38 -38.44
N TYR A 254 33.90 -45.25 -38.03
CA TYR A 254 33.85 -45.92 -36.73
C TYR A 254 35.27 -46.26 -36.21
N ARG A 255 35.58 -45.85 -34.98
CA ARG A 255 36.81 -46.16 -34.26
C ARG A 255 36.48 -46.86 -32.92
N PRO A 256 36.89 -48.13 -32.74
CA PRO A 256 36.74 -48.86 -31.47
C PRO A 256 37.52 -48.24 -30.29
N ASP A 257 36.95 -48.29 -29.08
CA ASP A 257 37.61 -47.88 -27.82
C ASP A 257 38.41 -49.01 -27.16
N ASP A 258 39.01 -49.91 -27.95
CA ASP A 258 39.82 -51.04 -27.47
C ASP A 258 41.33 -50.76 -27.46
N GLY A 259 41.73 -49.55 -27.90
CA GLY A 259 43.12 -49.13 -28.04
C GLY A 259 43.81 -49.61 -29.32
N THR A 260 43.11 -50.28 -30.25
CA THR A 260 43.69 -50.77 -31.52
C THR A 260 44.15 -49.61 -32.43
N TYR A 261 43.42 -48.50 -32.44
CA TYR A 261 43.68 -47.34 -33.29
C TYR A 261 44.09 -46.13 -32.44
N ALA A 262 45.29 -45.59 -32.73
CA ALA A 262 45.78 -44.36 -32.10
C ALA A 262 44.95 -43.14 -32.52
N SER A 263 45.07 -42.04 -31.77
CA SER A 263 44.53 -40.74 -32.18
C SER A 263 45.47 -40.08 -33.19
N ASP A 264 44.93 -39.69 -34.35
CA ASP A 264 45.61 -38.80 -35.30
C ASP A 264 45.26 -37.31 -35.01
N GLY A 265 44.27 -37.07 -34.14
CA GLY A 265 43.82 -35.76 -33.67
C GLY A 265 42.32 -35.73 -33.35
N GLY A 266 41.75 -34.53 -33.18
CA GLY A 266 40.35 -34.32 -32.84
C GLY A 266 39.61 -33.44 -33.85
N HIS A 267 38.31 -33.66 -33.99
CA HIS A 267 37.43 -32.95 -34.93
C HIS A 267 36.04 -32.71 -34.35
N ALA A 268 35.38 -31.66 -34.82
CA ALA A 268 34.03 -31.28 -34.40
C ALA A 268 33.10 -31.14 -35.61
N VAL A 269 31.86 -31.62 -35.47
CA VAL A 269 30.83 -31.66 -36.51
C VAL A 269 29.46 -31.40 -35.90
N ALA A 270 28.44 -31.16 -36.73
CA ALA A 270 27.05 -31.09 -36.29
C ALA A 270 26.27 -32.35 -36.71
N LEU A 271 25.59 -33.01 -35.77
CA LEU A 271 24.68 -34.11 -36.09
C LEU A 271 23.35 -33.54 -36.58
N VAL A 272 22.91 -33.96 -37.77
CA VAL A 272 21.74 -33.43 -38.48
C VAL A 272 20.64 -34.46 -38.71
N GLY A 273 20.83 -35.70 -38.25
CA GLY A 273 19.91 -36.79 -38.50
C GLY A 273 20.44 -38.15 -38.05
N TRP A 274 19.70 -39.21 -38.36
CA TRP A 274 20.05 -40.59 -38.02
C TRP A 274 19.36 -41.60 -38.95
N ASP A 275 19.90 -42.83 -38.97
CA ASP A 275 19.26 -44.02 -39.51
C ASP A 275 19.60 -45.24 -38.63
N ASP A 276 18.59 -45.81 -37.98
CA ASP A 276 18.68 -46.98 -37.10
C ASP A 276 19.01 -48.29 -37.83
N ASN A 277 18.77 -48.33 -39.15
CA ASN A 277 19.01 -49.53 -39.96
C ASN A 277 20.25 -49.36 -40.85
N TYR A 278 21.07 -48.32 -40.63
CA TYR A 278 22.26 -48.08 -41.43
C TYR A 278 23.26 -49.25 -41.28
N PRO A 279 23.56 -50.02 -42.34
CA PRO A 279 24.27 -51.29 -42.20
C PRO A 279 25.69 -51.16 -41.63
N ALA A 280 26.02 -51.99 -40.64
CA ALA A 280 27.37 -52.11 -40.07
C ALA A 280 28.43 -52.50 -41.11
N GLU A 281 28.05 -53.24 -42.15
CA GLU A 281 28.95 -53.65 -43.24
C GLU A 281 29.40 -52.49 -44.16
N ASN A 282 28.79 -51.30 -44.05
CA ASN A 282 29.20 -50.10 -44.79
C ASN A 282 30.42 -49.38 -44.19
N PHE A 283 30.90 -49.78 -43.01
CA PHE A 283 32.04 -49.16 -42.32
C PHE A 283 33.35 -49.92 -42.58
N SER A 284 34.46 -49.20 -42.84
CA SER A 284 35.81 -49.78 -42.97
C SER A 284 36.20 -50.66 -41.78
N VAL A 285 35.87 -50.18 -40.57
CA VAL A 285 35.92 -50.96 -39.35
C VAL A 285 34.48 -51.29 -38.99
N THR A 286 34.10 -52.56 -39.00
CA THR A 286 32.70 -52.97 -38.76
C THR A 286 32.30 -52.71 -37.29
N PRO A 287 31.28 -51.88 -37.00
CA PRO A 287 30.77 -51.69 -35.65
C PRO A 287 30.03 -52.94 -35.14
N PRO A 288 29.82 -53.05 -33.81
CA PRO A 288 29.09 -54.17 -33.19
C PRO A 288 27.64 -54.39 -33.64
N GLY A 289 27.02 -53.41 -34.32
CA GLY A 289 25.67 -53.48 -34.85
C GLY A 289 25.36 -52.34 -35.81
N ASP A 290 24.19 -52.42 -36.44
CA ASP A 290 23.67 -51.38 -37.35
C ASP A 290 23.33 -50.09 -36.59
N GLY A 291 23.20 -48.99 -37.34
CA GLY A 291 22.73 -47.71 -36.84
C GLY A 291 23.81 -46.61 -36.84
N ALA A 292 23.45 -45.44 -37.35
CA ALA A 292 24.36 -44.30 -37.49
C ALA A 292 23.67 -42.95 -37.35
N PHE A 293 24.40 -41.96 -36.84
CA PHE A 293 24.05 -40.55 -36.97
C PHE A 293 24.56 -39.99 -38.29
N ILE A 294 23.86 -39.00 -38.85
CA ILE A 294 24.26 -38.22 -40.02
C ILE A 294 24.96 -36.96 -39.53
N ALA A 295 26.21 -36.75 -39.93
CA ALA A 295 27.02 -35.61 -39.53
C ALA A 295 27.27 -34.65 -40.71
N LYS A 296 26.98 -33.36 -40.50
CA LYS A 296 27.39 -32.24 -41.36
C LYS A 296 28.84 -31.88 -41.04
N ASN A 297 29.71 -31.97 -42.05
CA ASN A 297 31.13 -31.70 -41.90
C ASN A 297 31.50 -30.25 -42.29
N SER A 298 32.78 -29.92 -42.16
CA SER A 298 33.38 -28.61 -42.50
C SER A 298 34.58 -28.75 -43.44
N TRP A 299 34.56 -29.75 -44.33
CA TRP A 299 35.62 -30.07 -45.31
C TRP A 299 35.18 -29.83 -46.77
N GLY A 300 34.08 -29.08 -46.96
CA GLY A 300 33.47 -28.84 -48.26
C GLY A 300 32.63 -29.99 -48.80
N GLU A 301 31.83 -29.70 -49.83
CA GLU A 301 30.87 -30.64 -50.44
C GLU A 301 31.54 -31.85 -51.15
N GLY A 302 32.86 -31.79 -51.39
CA GLY A 302 33.61 -32.82 -52.11
C GLY A 302 33.98 -34.06 -51.30
N VAL A 303 33.68 -34.09 -49.99
CA VAL A 303 34.04 -35.19 -49.08
C VAL A 303 32.78 -35.90 -48.57
N GLY A 304 32.78 -37.23 -48.54
CA GLY A 304 31.61 -38.02 -48.15
C GLY A 304 30.47 -37.92 -49.16
N ASP A 305 29.23 -37.79 -48.67
CA ASP A 305 28.03 -37.52 -49.46
C ASP A 305 27.69 -36.03 -49.41
N GLY A 306 28.24 -35.24 -50.34
CA GLY A 306 27.97 -33.80 -50.41
C GLY A 306 28.45 -33.00 -49.20
N GLY A 307 29.50 -33.46 -48.51
CA GLY A 307 29.97 -32.87 -47.24
C GLY A 307 29.36 -33.49 -45.98
N TYR A 308 28.53 -34.53 -46.12
CA TYR A 308 27.95 -35.28 -45.01
C TYR A 308 28.54 -36.70 -44.91
N PHE A 309 28.54 -37.28 -43.71
CA PHE A 309 28.99 -38.65 -43.48
C PHE A 309 28.25 -39.31 -42.30
N TYR A 310 28.33 -40.63 -42.22
CA TYR A 310 27.68 -41.44 -41.20
C TYR A 310 28.66 -41.81 -40.09
N ILE A 311 28.33 -41.46 -38.84
CA ILE A 311 29.06 -41.86 -37.63
C ILE A 311 28.29 -43.01 -36.98
N SER A 312 28.91 -44.17 -36.79
CA SER A 312 28.24 -45.29 -36.12
C SER A 312 27.78 -44.90 -34.73
N TYR A 313 26.59 -45.34 -34.33
CA TYR A 313 26.10 -45.25 -32.95
C TYR A 313 27.08 -45.78 -31.90
N TYR A 314 27.91 -46.76 -32.30
CA TYR A 314 28.93 -47.38 -31.46
C TYR A 314 30.20 -46.54 -31.27
N GLN A 315 30.33 -45.41 -31.96
CA GLN A 315 31.42 -44.46 -31.74
C GLN A 315 31.40 -43.99 -30.26
N PRO A 316 32.53 -44.07 -29.54
CA PRO A 316 32.56 -43.84 -28.10
C PRO A 316 32.59 -42.36 -27.70
N GLU A 317 33.04 -41.43 -28.55
CA GLU A 317 33.18 -40.01 -28.18
C GLU A 317 31.88 -39.18 -28.28
N PRO A 318 31.00 -39.32 -29.30
CA PRO A 318 29.75 -38.55 -29.36
C PRO A 318 28.86 -38.82 -28.14
N GLY A 319 28.79 -37.86 -27.21
CA GLY A 319 28.11 -38.00 -25.92
C GLY A 319 28.71 -39.12 -25.05
N ARG A 320 30.04 -39.11 -24.85
CA ARG A 320 30.82 -40.26 -24.34
C ARG A 320 30.25 -40.92 -23.08
N PHE A 321 30.12 -42.24 -23.14
CA PHE A 321 29.20 -43.05 -22.33
C PHE A 321 29.20 -42.86 -20.81
N TRP A 322 28.02 -43.02 -20.23
CA TRP A 322 27.73 -42.96 -18.80
C TRP A 322 28.01 -44.30 -18.09
N ASP A 323 28.93 -44.29 -17.12
CA ASP A 323 29.08 -45.39 -16.14
C ASP A 323 28.42 -45.00 -14.81
N LYS A 324 27.41 -45.75 -14.40
CA LYS A 324 26.66 -45.55 -13.15
C LYS A 324 27.49 -45.71 -11.87
N ASN A 325 28.72 -46.23 -11.95
CA ASN A 325 29.67 -46.26 -10.82
C ASN A 325 30.65 -45.07 -10.79
N SER A 326 30.63 -44.20 -11.80
CA SER A 326 31.67 -43.19 -12.02
C SER A 326 31.31 -41.80 -11.45
N THR A 327 31.30 -41.69 -10.12
CA THR A 327 31.04 -40.44 -9.37
C THR A 327 32.19 -39.40 -9.45
N PHE A 328 33.05 -39.46 -10.48
CA PHE A 328 34.28 -38.67 -10.56
C PHE A 328 34.39 -37.90 -11.88
N VAL A 329 34.71 -36.62 -11.73
CA VAL A 329 35.37 -35.80 -12.77
C VAL A 329 36.72 -36.45 -13.07
N GLY A 330 37.00 -36.79 -14.33
CA GLY A 330 38.35 -37.20 -14.75
C GLY A 330 38.51 -38.47 -15.58
N ASP A 331 37.46 -39.26 -15.82
CA ASP A 331 37.53 -40.37 -16.80
C ASP A 331 37.14 -39.89 -18.21
N ARG A 332 37.97 -39.04 -18.83
CA ARG A 332 37.95 -38.66 -20.25
C ARG A 332 36.57 -38.28 -20.85
N ARG A 333 35.69 -37.60 -20.09
CA ARG A 333 34.26 -37.36 -20.45
C ARG A 333 33.99 -35.98 -21.09
N ASP A 334 35.03 -35.36 -21.62
CA ASP A 334 35.04 -34.00 -22.19
C ASP A 334 34.09 -33.80 -23.38
N TYR A 335 33.76 -34.88 -24.09
CA TYR A 335 32.96 -34.87 -25.32
C TYR A 335 31.46 -34.99 -25.02
N CYS A 336 30.90 -33.88 -24.51
CA CYS A 336 29.46 -33.66 -24.43
C CYS A 336 28.90 -33.19 -25.78
N SER A 337 27.59 -33.41 -26.00
CA SER A 337 26.88 -32.86 -27.15
C SER A 337 26.26 -31.53 -26.75
N VAL A 338 26.32 -30.51 -27.62
CA VAL A 338 25.88 -29.15 -27.27
C VAL A 338 24.89 -28.62 -28.30
N LEU A 339 23.78 -28.06 -27.82
CA LEU A 339 22.85 -27.29 -28.63
C LEU A 339 23.14 -25.79 -28.45
N PHE A 340 23.44 -25.09 -29.55
CA PHE A 340 23.58 -23.64 -29.56
C PHE A 340 22.28 -23.00 -30.06
N ALA A 341 21.67 -22.11 -29.25
CA ALA A 341 20.38 -21.48 -29.55
C ALA A 341 20.30 -20.02 -29.04
N GLY A 342 19.15 -19.38 -29.24
CA GLY A 342 18.89 -17.96 -28.91
C GLY A 342 17.90 -17.28 -29.85
N ARG A 343 17.98 -15.94 -29.95
CA ARG A 343 17.04 -15.09 -30.72
C ARG A 343 17.79 -14.00 -31.53
N PRO A 344 17.19 -13.48 -32.62
CA PRO A 344 17.73 -12.32 -33.35
C PRO A 344 18.14 -11.20 -32.41
N ALA A 345 19.22 -10.48 -32.74
CA ALA A 345 19.73 -9.41 -31.90
C ALA A 345 18.73 -8.26 -31.84
N ASP A 346 18.61 -7.70 -30.65
CA ASP A 346 17.82 -6.51 -30.37
C ASP A 346 18.79 -5.34 -30.16
N PRO A 347 18.78 -4.31 -31.03
CA PRO A 347 19.73 -3.20 -30.96
C PRO A 347 19.56 -2.32 -29.72
N GLU A 348 18.44 -2.43 -29.01
CA GLU A 348 18.13 -1.64 -27.81
C GLU A 348 18.54 -2.37 -26.52
N THR A 349 19.06 -3.60 -26.64
CA THR A 349 19.59 -4.37 -25.51
C THR A 349 21.08 -4.12 -25.25
N ARG A 350 21.45 -4.01 -23.97
CA ARG A 350 22.84 -3.87 -23.50
C ARG A 350 23.21 -5.03 -22.56
N ILE A 351 24.51 -5.26 -22.41
CA ILE A 351 25.08 -6.33 -21.59
C ILE A 351 26.10 -5.80 -20.56
N TYR A 352 25.84 -6.10 -19.29
CA TYR A 352 26.77 -5.92 -18.18
C TYR A 352 27.42 -7.26 -17.83
N GLN A 353 28.75 -7.29 -17.84
CA GLN A 353 29.54 -8.51 -17.65
C GLN A 353 30.97 -8.19 -17.21
N TYR A 354 31.60 -9.13 -16.52
CA TYR A 354 33.01 -9.08 -16.13
C TYR A 354 33.79 -10.34 -16.54
N ASP A 355 33.16 -11.21 -17.34
CA ASP A 355 33.63 -12.55 -17.73
C ASP A 355 33.64 -12.76 -19.27
N PRO A 356 34.50 -12.05 -20.02
CA PRO A 356 34.59 -12.17 -21.49
C PRO A 356 35.16 -13.50 -22.00
N LEU A 357 35.95 -14.24 -21.21
CA LEU A 357 36.38 -15.61 -21.49
C LEU A 357 35.40 -16.65 -20.91
N GLY A 358 34.44 -16.22 -20.09
CA GLY A 358 33.32 -17.02 -19.60
C GLY A 358 33.78 -18.20 -18.75
N TRP A 359 33.19 -19.37 -18.98
CA TRP A 359 33.46 -20.57 -18.18
C TRP A 359 34.89 -21.10 -18.38
N THR A 360 35.79 -20.74 -17.46
CA THR A 360 37.16 -21.27 -17.40
C THR A 360 37.40 -22.15 -16.18
N GLU A 361 36.81 -21.81 -15.02
CA GLU A 361 36.97 -22.55 -13.77
C GLU A 361 35.67 -22.49 -12.92
N ASN A 362 35.68 -23.11 -11.74
CA ASN A 362 34.53 -23.28 -10.86
C ASN A 362 34.96 -23.14 -9.40
N VAL A 363 34.11 -22.59 -8.55
CA VAL A 363 34.35 -22.43 -7.10
C VAL A 363 33.22 -23.02 -6.28
N GLY A 364 33.58 -23.42 -5.06
CA GLY A 364 32.74 -24.19 -4.16
C GLY A 364 33.02 -23.90 -2.69
N ALA A 365 32.20 -24.47 -1.82
CA ALA A 365 32.37 -24.38 -0.38
C ALA A 365 32.46 -25.78 0.23
N VAL A 366 33.47 -26.04 1.06
CA VAL A 366 33.77 -27.40 1.55
C VAL A 366 32.58 -27.99 2.30
N GLY A 367 32.00 -29.06 1.73
CA GLY A 367 30.87 -29.78 2.32
C GLY A 367 29.49 -29.21 2.00
N SER A 368 29.38 -28.23 1.09
CA SER A 368 28.13 -27.67 0.59
C SER A 368 27.96 -27.95 -0.90
N THR A 369 26.72 -28.13 -1.36
CA THR A 369 26.33 -28.04 -2.79
C THR A 369 25.59 -26.74 -3.11
N THR A 370 25.42 -25.87 -2.11
CA THR A 370 24.89 -24.50 -2.24
C THR A 370 26.01 -23.48 -2.07
N ILE A 371 26.02 -22.44 -2.92
CA ILE A 371 26.89 -21.27 -2.79
C ILE A 371 26.19 -20.06 -3.42
N TYR A 372 26.65 -18.86 -3.06
CA TYR A 372 26.16 -17.61 -3.61
C TYR A 372 27.28 -16.88 -4.35
N GLY A 373 27.01 -16.40 -5.57
CA GLY A 373 27.85 -15.48 -6.32
C GLY A 373 27.11 -14.17 -6.55
N ALA A 374 27.82 -13.04 -6.70
CA ALA A 374 27.20 -11.77 -7.02
C ALA A 374 28.14 -10.87 -7.81
N ASN A 375 27.64 -10.23 -8.88
CA ASN A 375 28.36 -9.18 -9.59
C ASN A 375 27.73 -7.82 -9.29
N VAL A 376 28.55 -6.79 -9.11
CA VAL A 376 28.11 -5.41 -8.84
C VAL A 376 28.43 -4.53 -10.04
N PHE A 377 27.40 -4.01 -10.69
CA PHE A 377 27.47 -3.18 -11.89
C PHE A 377 27.11 -1.73 -11.58
N THR A 378 27.36 -0.83 -12.54
CA THR A 378 26.92 0.57 -12.50
C THR A 378 26.19 0.89 -13.80
N ALA A 379 24.93 1.31 -13.70
CA ALA A 379 24.12 1.70 -14.86
C ALA A 379 24.73 2.89 -15.60
N GLY A 380 24.76 2.81 -16.93
CA GLY A 380 25.38 3.81 -17.80
C GLY A 380 24.43 4.93 -18.24
N ASP A 381 23.13 4.62 -18.28
CA ASP A 381 22.05 5.51 -18.73
C ASP A 381 20.76 5.20 -17.95
N TYR A 382 19.63 5.75 -18.37
CA TYR A 382 18.31 5.25 -17.98
C TYR A 382 18.00 3.96 -18.73
N GLU A 383 17.82 2.87 -17.99
CA GLU A 383 17.67 1.53 -18.57
C GLU A 383 16.90 0.59 -17.63
N ASP A 384 16.24 -0.41 -18.21
CA ASP A 384 15.57 -1.46 -17.45
C ASP A 384 16.38 -2.74 -17.47
N LEU A 385 16.71 -3.30 -16.30
CA LEU A 385 17.23 -4.66 -16.22
C LEU A 385 16.08 -5.65 -16.46
N ARG A 386 16.20 -6.44 -17.54
CA ARG A 386 15.17 -7.37 -18.03
C ARG A 386 15.50 -8.84 -17.77
N ALA A 387 16.78 -9.21 -17.73
CA ALA A 387 17.22 -10.60 -17.54
C ALA A 387 18.61 -10.70 -16.91
N ALA A 388 18.91 -11.88 -16.37
CA ALA A 388 20.25 -12.27 -15.92
C ALA A 388 20.75 -13.51 -16.65
N GLY A 389 22.06 -13.59 -16.87
CA GLY A 389 22.71 -14.69 -17.56
C GLY A 389 23.75 -15.40 -16.68
N PHE A 390 23.69 -16.72 -16.58
CA PHE A 390 24.62 -17.51 -15.74
C PHE A 390 24.78 -18.95 -16.26
N TYR A 391 25.72 -19.69 -15.66
CA TYR A 391 25.98 -21.08 -15.99
C TYR A 391 25.52 -22.04 -14.89
N THR A 392 25.08 -23.25 -15.28
CA THR A 392 24.91 -24.39 -14.36
C THR A 392 25.69 -25.61 -14.85
N ARG A 393 26.20 -26.42 -13.90
CA ARG A 393 27.15 -27.52 -14.17
C ARG A 393 26.54 -28.92 -14.10
N GLU A 394 25.38 -29.04 -13.47
CA GLU A 394 24.71 -30.32 -13.16
C GLU A 394 23.22 -30.27 -13.56
N PRO A 395 22.64 -31.33 -14.14
CA PRO A 395 21.19 -31.44 -14.32
C PRO A 395 20.43 -31.32 -13.01
N GLY A 396 19.28 -30.62 -13.03
CA GLY A 396 18.45 -30.45 -11.84
C GLY A 396 19.05 -29.50 -10.80
N THR A 397 19.92 -28.57 -11.22
CA THR A 397 20.46 -27.51 -10.34
C THR A 397 19.38 -26.45 -10.10
N ASP A 398 19.02 -26.22 -8.84
CA ASP A 398 18.15 -25.12 -8.44
C ASP A 398 18.92 -23.79 -8.41
N TYR A 399 18.27 -22.71 -8.80
CA TYR A 399 18.83 -21.36 -8.79
C TYR A 399 17.82 -20.34 -8.27
N THR A 400 18.35 -19.27 -7.67
CA THR A 400 17.63 -18.02 -7.42
C THR A 400 18.50 -16.85 -7.91
N VAL A 401 17.94 -16.03 -8.78
CA VAL A 401 18.51 -14.73 -9.16
C VAL A 401 17.77 -13.64 -8.41
N SER A 402 18.50 -12.78 -7.70
CA SER A 402 17.98 -11.62 -6.97
C SER A 402 18.68 -10.34 -7.40
N VAL A 403 17.93 -9.25 -7.53
CA VAL A 403 18.45 -7.93 -7.91
C VAL A 403 18.41 -6.98 -6.73
N LEU A 404 19.54 -6.33 -6.45
CA LEU A 404 19.71 -5.35 -5.37
C LEU A 404 20.09 -3.99 -5.98
N ARG A 405 19.45 -2.89 -5.59
CA ARG A 405 19.77 -1.52 -6.06
C ARG A 405 20.54 -0.69 -5.03
N SER A 406 21.34 0.25 -5.51
CA SER A 406 22.09 1.25 -4.75
C SER A 406 23.07 0.66 -3.73
N ILE A 407 23.72 -0.46 -4.07
CA ILE A 407 24.73 -1.13 -3.24
C ILE A 407 26.08 -1.24 -3.93
N ASN A 408 27.15 -1.10 -3.15
CA ASN A 408 28.54 -1.25 -3.61
C ASN A 408 29.18 -2.56 -3.10
N THR A 409 28.52 -3.24 -2.15
CA THR A 409 28.83 -4.57 -1.64
C THR A 409 27.51 -5.26 -1.30
N PRO A 410 27.34 -6.58 -1.52
CA PRO A 410 26.13 -7.32 -1.09
C PRO A 410 25.98 -7.51 0.44
N THR A 411 26.76 -6.80 1.26
CA THR A 411 26.87 -7.01 2.71
C THR A 411 25.71 -6.42 3.51
N GLY A 412 25.20 -7.18 4.49
CA GLY A 412 23.96 -6.88 5.18
C GLY A 412 23.92 -5.61 6.07
N THR A 413 23.15 -4.62 5.62
CA THR A 413 22.00 -4.10 6.37
C THR A 413 20.85 -3.87 5.40
N THR A 414 19.87 -4.77 5.40
CA THR A 414 18.62 -4.77 4.61
C THR A 414 18.67 -4.05 3.25
N PRO A 415 19.45 -4.52 2.26
CA PRO A 415 19.17 -4.19 0.87
C PRO A 415 17.79 -4.75 0.52
N VAL A 416 16.88 -3.92 0.01
CA VAL A 416 15.60 -4.40 -0.48
C VAL A 416 15.86 -5.12 -1.80
N THR A 417 15.56 -6.42 -1.86
CA THR A 417 15.47 -7.16 -3.14
C THR A 417 14.36 -6.54 -3.97
N VAL A 418 14.70 -6.01 -5.14
CA VAL A 418 13.75 -5.28 -6.00
C VAL A 418 13.16 -6.14 -7.12
N ALA A 419 13.81 -7.25 -7.46
CA ALA A 419 13.25 -8.32 -8.27
C ALA A 419 13.93 -9.65 -7.87
N GLN A 420 13.20 -10.75 -8.00
CA GLN A 420 13.72 -12.10 -7.75
C GLN A 420 13.03 -13.11 -8.66
N VAL A 421 13.79 -14.09 -9.16
CA VAL A 421 13.27 -15.23 -9.92
C VAL A 421 14.01 -16.50 -9.51
N SER A 422 13.27 -17.59 -9.29
CA SER A 422 13.83 -18.89 -8.92
C SER A 422 13.34 -19.97 -9.88
N GLY A 423 14.16 -20.99 -10.10
CA GLY A 423 13.82 -22.11 -10.97
C GLY A 423 14.84 -23.25 -10.90
N THR A 424 14.65 -24.27 -11.73
CA THR A 424 15.54 -25.43 -11.82
C THR A 424 16.08 -25.56 -13.23
N ALA A 425 17.40 -25.62 -13.39
CA ALA A 425 18.05 -25.90 -14.66
C ALA A 425 18.00 -27.42 -14.93
N THR A 426 17.02 -27.88 -15.71
CA THR A 426 16.83 -29.31 -16.07
C THR A 426 18.09 -29.92 -16.71
N LEU A 427 18.79 -29.15 -17.53
CA LEU A 427 20.07 -29.52 -18.14
C LEU A 427 21.12 -28.44 -17.85
N PRO A 428 22.41 -28.81 -17.76
CA PRO A 428 23.49 -27.87 -17.55
C PRO A 428 23.76 -27.03 -18.80
N GLY A 429 24.38 -25.88 -18.59
CA GLY A 429 24.74 -24.97 -19.67
C GLY A 429 24.67 -23.50 -19.29
N TYR A 430 24.51 -22.64 -20.31
CA TYR A 430 24.28 -21.22 -20.12
C TYR A 430 22.78 -20.92 -20.21
N HIS A 431 22.28 -20.13 -19.27
CA HIS A 431 20.87 -19.79 -19.12
C HIS A 431 20.72 -18.27 -19.11
N THR A 432 19.82 -17.74 -19.93
CA THR A 432 19.34 -16.36 -19.82
C THR A 432 17.94 -16.38 -19.24
N VAL A 433 17.80 -15.98 -17.97
CA VAL A 433 16.53 -16.01 -17.23
C VAL A 433 15.93 -14.60 -17.18
N PRO A 434 14.71 -14.40 -17.72
CA PRO A 434 14.02 -13.12 -17.60
C PRO A 434 13.58 -12.88 -16.14
N LEU A 435 13.62 -11.61 -15.73
CA LEU A 435 12.99 -11.17 -14.49
C LEU A 435 11.46 -11.09 -14.70
N PRO A 436 10.64 -11.33 -13.65
CA PRO A 436 9.19 -11.22 -13.75
C PRO A 436 8.76 -9.78 -14.05
N ASP A 437 9.41 -8.82 -13.39
CA ASP A 437 9.19 -7.38 -13.53
C ASP A 437 10.51 -6.70 -13.95
N PRO A 438 10.50 -5.76 -14.90
CA PRO A 438 11.66 -4.93 -15.23
C PRO A 438 12.15 -4.12 -14.03
N VAL A 439 13.46 -4.07 -13.80
CA VAL A 439 14.04 -3.21 -12.76
C VAL A 439 14.63 -1.95 -13.38
N PHE A 440 13.92 -0.84 -13.22
CA PHE A 440 14.41 0.48 -13.65
C PHE A 440 15.68 0.90 -12.91
N LEU A 441 16.67 1.37 -13.68
CA LEU A 441 17.97 1.86 -13.25
C LEU A 441 18.21 3.28 -13.78
N SER A 442 18.81 4.14 -12.95
CA SER A 442 19.21 5.50 -13.33
C SER A 442 20.72 5.60 -13.63
N PRO A 443 21.17 6.56 -14.47
CA PRO A 443 22.58 6.72 -14.78
C PRO A 443 23.45 6.88 -13.53
N GLY A 444 24.52 6.08 -13.41
CA GLY A 444 25.41 6.04 -12.26
C GLY A 444 24.87 5.29 -11.04
N GLN A 445 23.67 4.71 -11.10
CA GLN A 445 23.14 3.85 -10.05
C GLN A 445 23.90 2.51 -10.03
N THR A 446 24.43 2.14 -8.86
CA THR A 446 24.98 0.80 -8.66
C THR A 446 23.87 -0.22 -8.44
N PHE A 447 24.05 -1.42 -8.98
CA PHE A 447 23.13 -2.54 -8.78
C PHE A 447 23.91 -3.85 -8.73
N SER A 448 23.35 -4.87 -8.09
CA SER A 448 23.96 -6.20 -8.05
C SER A 448 23.00 -7.27 -8.50
N VAL A 449 23.49 -8.20 -9.32
CA VAL A 449 22.82 -9.45 -9.65
C VAL A 449 23.45 -10.53 -8.77
N VAL A 450 22.64 -11.06 -7.86
CA VAL A 450 22.99 -12.13 -6.93
C VAL A 450 22.44 -13.44 -7.46
N LEU A 451 23.30 -14.46 -7.56
CA LEU A 451 22.95 -15.83 -7.92
C LEU A 451 23.18 -16.74 -6.71
N GLU A 452 22.11 -17.25 -6.12
CA GLU A 452 22.15 -18.47 -5.32
C GLU A 452 22.06 -19.66 -6.26
N ILE A 453 22.93 -20.65 -6.08
CA ILE A 453 22.94 -21.87 -6.87
C ILE A 453 23.07 -23.09 -5.95
N THR A 454 22.15 -24.05 -6.08
CA THR A 454 22.09 -25.29 -5.30
C THR A 454 22.09 -26.49 -6.24
N ALA A 455 23.23 -27.16 -6.31
CA ALA A 455 23.42 -28.36 -7.11
C ALA A 455 23.05 -29.63 -6.31
N LEU A 456 22.85 -30.74 -7.01
CA LEU A 456 22.44 -32.01 -6.40
C LEU A 456 23.60 -32.76 -5.75
N THR A 457 24.77 -32.74 -6.40
CA THR A 457 25.98 -33.39 -5.92
C THR A 457 27.26 -32.59 -6.17
N ASP A 458 27.26 -31.60 -7.07
CA ASP A 458 28.43 -30.75 -7.30
C ASP A 458 28.69 -29.84 -6.08
N THR A 459 29.89 -29.94 -5.51
CA THR A 459 30.34 -29.06 -4.41
C THR A 459 31.04 -27.79 -4.90
N TYR A 460 31.20 -27.61 -6.21
CA TYR A 460 31.78 -26.42 -6.85
C TYR A 460 30.83 -25.80 -7.91
N PRO A 461 29.55 -25.53 -7.59
CA PRO A 461 28.55 -25.23 -8.60
C PRO A 461 28.69 -23.83 -9.24
N LEU A 462 29.36 -22.87 -8.59
CA LEU A 462 29.52 -21.51 -9.11
C LEU A 462 30.62 -21.46 -10.17
N VAL A 463 30.24 -21.13 -11.40
CA VAL A 463 31.17 -20.95 -12.53
C VAL A 463 31.82 -19.56 -12.47
N VAL A 464 33.13 -19.52 -12.74
CA VAL A 464 33.95 -18.31 -12.71
C VAL A 464 34.85 -18.21 -13.94
N GLU A 465 35.17 -16.97 -14.31
CA GLU A 465 36.34 -16.65 -15.12
C GLU A 465 37.55 -16.53 -14.17
N MET A 466 38.62 -17.25 -14.48
CA MET A 466 39.86 -17.33 -13.71
C MET A 466 41.06 -17.45 -14.67
N PRO A 467 42.20 -16.80 -14.39
CA PRO A 467 43.40 -16.92 -15.22
C PRO A 467 44.04 -18.31 -15.12
N ILE A 468 44.00 -19.06 -16.22
CA ILE A 468 44.71 -20.34 -16.39
C ILE A 468 45.83 -20.13 -17.41
N ALA A 469 47.08 -20.31 -16.98
CA ALA A 469 48.24 -20.11 -17.85
C ALA A 469 48.22 -21.09 -19.05
N GLY A 470 48.31 -20.56 -20.28
CA GLY A 470 48.23 -21.37 -21.50
C GLY A 470 46.81 -21.67 -21.96
N TYR A 471 45.80 -21.00 -21.38
CA TYR A 471 44.43 -21.04 -21.84
C TYR A 471 43.67 -19.71 -21.69
N SER A 472 43.61 -19.14 -20.49
CA SER A 472 42.83 -17.93 -20.16
C SER A 472 43.66 -16.86 -19.44
N SER A 473 44.96 -16.73 -19.72
CA SER A 473 45.84 -15.81 -18.98
C SER A 473 45.49 -14.31 -19.11
N ASN A 474 44.59 -13.96 -20.05
CA ASN A 474 44.05 -12.61 -20.22
C ASN A 474 42.80 -12.31 -19.36
N ALA A 475 42.33 -13.25 -18.52
CA ALA A 475 41.29 -12.98 -17.53
C ALA A 475 41.73 -11.87 -16.55
N THR A 476 40.81 -10.99 -16.18
CA THR A 476 41.08 -9.84 -15.29
C THR A 476 39.91 -9.56 -14.37
N ALA A 477 40.19 -9.16 -13.13
CA ALA A 477 39.16 -8.69 -12.19
C ALA A 477 39.66 -7.53 -11.32
N SER A 478 38.77 -6.58 -11.03
CA SER A 478 39.02 -5.50 -10.07
C SER A 478 38.33 -5.78 -8.73
N PRO A 479 38.92 -5.39 -7.59
CA PRO A 479 38.21 -5.39 -6.32
C PRO A 479 36.94 -4.53 -6.41
N GLY A 480 35.81 -5.08 -5.98
CA GLY A 480 34.49 -4.48 -6.15
C GLY A 480 33.59 -5.10 -7.23
N GLU A 481 34.12 -5.91 -8.16
CA GLU A 481 33.34 -6.46 -9.29
C GLU A 481 32.52 -7.70 -8.88
N SER A 482 33.20 -8.74 -8.38
CA SER A 482 32.58 -10.03 -8.02
C SER A 482 32.75 -10.40 -6.55
N TYR A 483 31.68 -10.96 -5.98
CA TYR A 483 31.61 -11.43 -4.61
C TYR A 483 31.13 -12.88 -4.54
N VAL A 484 31.51 -13.57 -3.47
CA VAL A 484 31.09 -14.94 -3.14
C VAL A 484 30.70 -15.05 -1.67
N SER A 485 29.69 -15.87 -1.37
CA SER A 485 29.23 -16.18 -0.02
C SER A 485 28.83 -17.65 0.12
N VAL A 486 28.91 -18.17 1.34
CA VAL A 486 28.50 -19.55 1.70
C VAL A 486 27.14 -19.59 2.42
N ASP A 487 26.63 -18.44 2.85
CA ASP A 487 25.42 -18.31 3.67
C ASP A 487 24.46 -17.20 3.18
N GLY A 488 24.85 -16.41 2.18
CA GLY A 488 24.08 -15.28 1.64
C GLY A 488 24.15 -14.01 2.51
N GLU A 489 24.72 -14.08 3.71
CA GLU A 489 24.84 -12.97 4.66
C GLU A 489 26.25 -12.35 4.67
N ILE A 490 27.28 -13.20 4.65
CA ILE A 490 28.69 -12.82 4.74
C ILE A 490 29.34 -12.96 3.37
N TRP A 491 29.66 -11.82 2.77
CA TRP A 491 30.20 -11.73 1.41
C TRP A 491 31.70 -11.43 1.41
N THR A 492 32.44 -12.15 0.57
CA THR A 492 33.88 -11.94 0.34
C THR A 492 34.11 -11.55 -1.10
N ASP A 493 34.92 -10.51 -1.33
CA ASP A 493 35.37 -10.11 -2.66
C ASP A 493 36.25 -11.22 -3.26
N LEU A 494 35.87 -11.70 -4.44
CA LEU A 494 36.46 -12.90 -5.05
C LEU A 494 37.95 -12.72 -5.34
N THR A 495 38.36 -11.49 -5.68
CA THR A 495 39.77 -11.12 -5.96
C THR A 495 40.70 -11.29 -4.75
N THR A 496 40.14 -11.34 -3.54
CA THR A 496 40.90 -11.53 -2.30
C THR A 496 41.21 -13.00 -2.00
N ILE A 497 40.48 -13.92 -2.64
CA ILE A 497 40.67 -15.38 -2.54
C ILE A 497 41.42 -15.89 -3.77
N PHE A 498 40.96 -15.50 -4.95
CA PHE A 498 41.51 -15.86 -6.25
C PHE A 498 41.78 -14.59 -7.07
N PRO A 499 43.05 -14.20 -7.29
CA PRO A 499 43.38 -13.02 -8.08
C PRO A 499 42.77 -13.05 -9.48
N ASP A 500 42.42 -11.88 -10.01
CA ASP A 500 41.93 -11.69 -11.38
C ASP A 500 40.73 -12.60 -11.76
N THR A 501 39.90 -12.96 -10.76
CA THR A 501 38.78 -13.90 -10.92
C THR A 501 37.42 -13.20 -10.73
N ASN A 502 36.51 -13.40 -11.68
CA ASN A 502 35.14 -12.87 -11.67
C ASN A 502 34.10 -14.00 -11.77
N ALA A 503 32.93 -13.83 -11.14
CA ALA A 503 31.82 -14.78 -11.27
C ALA A 503 31.13 -14.61 -12.63
N CYS A 504 30.75 -15.72 -13.27
CA CYS A 504 30.10 -15.70 -14.59
C CYS A 504 28.61 -15.37 -14.50
N ILE A 505 28.32 -14.14 -14.09
CA ILE A 505 26.98 -13.57 -13.94
C ILE A 505 26.90 -12.31 -14.81
N LYS A 506 25.94 -12.29 -15.74
CA LYS A 506 25.68 -11.18 -16.67
C LYS A 506 24.31 -10.54 -16.38
N ALA A 507 24.19 -9.25 -16.66
CA ALA A 507 22.94 -8.51 -16.60
C ALA A 507 22.58 -8.00 -18.00
N PHE A 508 21.32 -8.12 -18.40
CA PHE A 508 20.82 -7.68 -19.70
C PHE A 508 19.78 -6.57 -19.51
N THR A 509 20.10 -5.38 -19.99
CA THR A 509 19.22 -4.20 -19.89
C THR A 509 18.64 -3.83 -21.26
N THR A 510 17.55 -3.06 -21.26
CA THR A 510 17.02 -2.33 -22.43
C THR A 510 17.03 -0.84 -22.15
N ASP A 511 17.27 -0.02 -23.17
CA ASP A 511 17.22 1.43 -23.03
C ASP A 511 15.79 1.92 -22.71
N ALA A 512 15.66 2.91 -21.83
CA ALA A 512 14.38 3.53 -21.53
C ALA A 512 14.16 4.77 -22.41
N ILE A 513 12.92 5.05 -22.78
CA ILE A 513 12.54 6.26 -23.53
C ILE A 513 12.62 7.47 -22.59
N VAL A 514 13.40 8.50 -22.91
CA VAL A 514 13.58 9.66 -22.02
C VAL A 514 12.93 10.92 -22.60
N VAL A 515 12.11 11.59 -21.81
CA VAL A 515 11.47 12.87 -22.11
C VAL A 515 12.15 13.98 -21.28
N PRO A 516 12.61 15.09 -21.88
CA PRO A 516 12.38 15.55 -23.26
C PRO A 516 13.49 15.16 -24.26
N ARG A 517 14.38 14.21 -23.91
CA ARG A 517 15.60 13.89 -24.66
C ARG A 517 15.31 13.27 -26.03
N ASP A 518 14.46 12.24 -26.04
CA ASP A 518 14.17 11.38 -27.17
C ASP A 518 12.84 11.80 -27.83
N TYR A 519 11.87 12.26 -27.03
CA TYR A 519 10.62 12.88 -27.48
C TYR A 519 10.38 14.24 -26.79
N PRO A 520 9.83 15.26 -27.49
CA PRO A 520 9.67 16.61 -26.93
C PRO A 520 8.51 16.76 -25.93
N THR A 521 7.61 15.77 -25.84
CA THR A 521 6.40 15.78 -25.00
C THR A 521 6.14 14.38 -24.48
N ILE A 522 5.49 14.25 -23.32
CA ILE A 522 5.24 12.94 -22.69
C ILE A 522 4.23 12.13 -23.52
N GLN A 523 3.19 12.76 -24.07
CA GLN A 523 2.23 12.05 -24.93
C GLN A 523 2.90 11.48 -26.19
N ALA A 524 3.92 12.15 -26.74
CA ALA A 524 4.61 11.64 -27.93
C ALA A 524 5.49 10.41 -27.61
N ALA A 525 5.98 10.28 -26.38
CA ALA A 525 6.61 9.05 -25.92
C ALA A 525 5.57 7.94 -25.71
N ILE A 526 4.43 8.23 -25.07
CA ILE A 526 3.31 7.28 -24.88
C ILE A 526 2.80 6.76 -26.23
N ASP A 527 2.61 7.64 -27.22
CA ASP A 527 2.13 7.29 -28.56
C ASP A 527 3.13 6.43 -29.37
N ALA A 528 4.39 6.39 -28.96
CA ALA A 528 5.47 5.70 -29.64
C ALA A 528 5.96 4.43 -28.91
N ALA A 529 5.60 4.28 -27.63
CA ALA A 529 6.05 3.19 -26.78
C ALA A 529 5.24 1.89 -26.99
N ASP A 530 5.95 0.76 -27.03
CA ASP A 530 5.37 -0.58 -27.05
C ASP A 530 5.00 -1.04 -25.62
N ASP A 531 4.11 -2.05 -25.52
CA ASP A 531 3.67 -2.58 -24.23
C ASP A 531 4.85 -3.16 -23.41
N GLY A 532 4.97 -2.73 -22.16
CA GLY A 532 6.03 -3.13 -21.24
C GLY A 532 7.31 -2.28 -21.30
N GLU A 533 7.34 -1.20 -22.08
CA GLU A 533 8.45 -0.22 -22.07
C GLU A 533 8.38 0.77 -20.90
N THR A 534 9.52 1.40 -20.60
CA THR A 534 9.64 2.45 -19.58
C THR A 534 9.88 3.81 -20.22
N ILE A 535 9.03 4.78 -19.84
CA ILE A 535 9.13 6.19 -20.19
C ILE A 535 9.63 6.97 -18.96
N VAL A 536 10.83 7.53 -19.06
CA VAL A 536 11.42 8.39 -18.04
C VAL A 536 11.08 9.84 -18.35
N VAL A 537 10.50 10.55 -17.39
CA VAL A 537 10.18 11.97 -17.52
C VAL A 537 11.13 12.76 -16.63
N GLU A 538 12.05 13.52 -17.24
CA GLU A 538 12.95 14.40 -16.50
C GLU A 538 12.20 15.62 -15.92
N ASN A 539 12.70 16.13 -14.79
CA ASN A 539 12.11 17.28 -14.07
C ASN A 539 11.81 18.47 -15.01
N GLY A 540 10.54 18.86 -15.04
CA GLY A 540 10.03 19.98 -15.80
C GLY A 540 8.55 20.18 -15.54
N THR A 541 7.94 21.17 -16.21
CA THR A 541 6.49 21.32 -16.28
C THR A 541 6.04 21.08 -17.72
N TYR A 542 5.12 20.14 -17.87
CA TYR A 542 4.59 19.65 -19.13
C TYR A 542 3.11 20.05 -19.21
N ASP A 543 2.82 21.09 -19.98
CA ASP A 543 1.46 21.58 -20.22
C ASP A 543 0.75 20.65 -21.23
N GLU A 544 0.34 19.47 -20.75
CA GLU A 544 -0.17 18.34 -21.55
C GLU A 544 -1.43 17.71 -20.94
N HIS A 545 -2.14 16.92 -21.75
CA HIS A 545 -3.19 15.98 -21.31
C HIS A 545 -2.74 14.58 -21.67
N LEU A 546 -2.33 13.78 -20.70
CA LEU A 546 -1.84 12.44 -20.97
C LEU A 546 -3.01 11.47 -21.05
N ASN A 547 -3.01 10.66 -22.11
CA ASN A 547 -3.93 9.54 -22.32
C ASN A 547 -3.09 8.28 -22.54
N VAL A 548 -2.86 7.53 -21.46
CA VAL A 548 -2.04 6.32 -21.45
C VAL A 548 -2.86 5.16 -21.99
N THR A 549 -2.57 4.75 -23.22
CA THR A 549 -3.28 3.71 -23.99
C THR A 549 -2.47 2.44 -24.23
N SER A 550 -1.20 2.43 -23.84
CA SER A 550 -0.29 1.27 -23.86
C SER A 550 0.06 0.87 -22.41
N SER A 551 0.36 -0.40 -22.16
CA SER A 551 0.73 -0.95 -20.85
C SER A 551 2.19 -0.60 -20.50
N VAL A 552 2.46 0.69 -20.24
CA VAL A 552 3.82 1.22 -20.01
C VAL A 552 4.09 1.54 -18.55
N THR A 553 5.38 1.58 -18.20
CA THR A 553 5.88 2.16 -16.95
C THR A 553 6.30 3.61 -17.20
N ILE A 554 5.87 4.54 -16.36
CA ILE A 554 6.20 5.97 -16.46
C ILE A 554 6.87 6.42 -15.14
N VAL A 555 8.11 6.89 -15.22
CA VAL A 555 8.94 7.24 -14.05
C VAL A 555 9.36 8.71 -14.10
N GLY A 556 8.89 9.51 -13.15
CA GLY A 556 9.29 10.91 -12.98
C GLY A 556 10.58 11.08 -12.19
N ILE A 557 11.60 11.69 -12.81
CA ILE A 557 12.87 12.01 -12.16
C ILE A 557 12.81 13.43 -11.60
N GLY A 558 12.70 13.52 -10.27
CA GLY A 558 12.68 14.80 -9.56
C GLY A 558 11.31 15.49 -9.51
N MET A 559 10.21 14.72 -9.57
CA MET A 559 8.82 15.19 -9.55
C MET A 559 8.47 16.17 -10.69
N PRO A 560 8.60 15.76 -11.97
CA PRO A 560 8.03 16.53 -13.08
C PRO A 560 6.52 16.73 -12.90
N VAL A 561 6.02 17.88 -13.36
CA VAL A 561 4.63 18.30 -13.22
C VAL A 561 3.92 18.19 -14.56
N VAL A 562 2.86 17.38 -14.63
CA VAL A 562 1.88 17.39 -15.73
C VAL A 562 0.78 18.39 -15.36
N ASN A 563 0.59 19.41 -16.19
CA ASN A 563 -0.35 20.50 -15.95
C ASN A 563 -1.45 20.52 -17.03
N ALA A 564 -2.69 20.23 -16.63
CA ALA A 564 -3.85 20.25 -17.53
C ALA A 564 -4.35 21.68 -17.86
N ALA A 565 -3.78 22.73 -17.27
CA ALA A 565 -4.06 24.13 -17.60
C ALA A 565 -5.56 24.54 -17.62
N GLY A 566 -6.39 23.88 -16.80
CA GLY A 566 -7.83 24.11 -16.67
C GLY A 566 -8.72 23.32 -17.63
N SER A 567 -8.21 22.27 -18.28
CA SER A 567 -8.91 21.43 -19.26
C SER A 567 -8.79 19.94 -18.90
N GLY A 568 -9.83 19.13 -19.15
CA GLY A 568 -9.79 17.67 -18.95
C GLY A 568 -9.28 17.21 -17.58
N SER A 569 -8.72 16.00 -17.56
CA SER A 569 -7.79 15.49 -16.52
C SER A 569 -6.34 15.79 -16.94
N ALA A 570 -5.39 15.77 -15.99
CA ALA A 570 -3.96 15.92 -16.33
C ALA A 570 -3.37 14.61 -16.86
N ILE A 571 -3.63 13.50 -16.17
CA ILE A 571 -3.22 12.14 -16.56
C ILE A 571 -4.45 11.23 -16.56
N THR A 572 -4.70 10.56 -17.68
CA THR A 572 -5.77 9.56 -17.84
C THR A 572 -5.16 8.22 -18.21
N ILE A 573 -5.37 7.20 -17.40
CA ILE A 573 -4.86 5.85 -17.58
C ILE A 573 -6.00 4.95 -18.06
N THR A 574 -5.91 4.53 -19.32
CA THR A 574 -6.94 3.72 -20.00
C THR A 574 -6.49 2.29 -20.33
N ALA A 575 -5.18 2.06 -20.38
CA ALA A 575 -4.62 0.72 -20.49
C ALA A 575 -4.51 0.05 -19.12
N ASP A 576 -4.64 -1.28 -19.13
CA ASP A 576 -4.40 -2.13 -17.98
C ASP A 576 -2.87 -2.21 -17.69
N GLY A 577 -2.50 -2.53 -16.46
CA GLY A 577 -1.10 -2.82 -16.08
C GLY A 577 -0.14 -1.62 -16.05
N VAL A 578 -0.63 -0.39 -16.27
CA VAL A 578 0.21 0.82 -16.27
C VAL A 578 0.80 1.10 -14.88
N HIS A 579 2.11 1.35 -14.82
CA HIS A 579 2.81 1.81 -13.62
C HIS A 579 3.16 3.29 -13.78
N LEU A 580 2.65 4.15 -12.89
CA LEU A 580 3.00 5.56 -12.82
C LEU A 580 3.72 5.83 -11.49
N SER A 581 4.93 6.40 -11.56
CA SER A 581 5.70 6.73 -10.35
C SER A 581 6.40 8.09 -10.41
N GLY A 582 6.46 8.78 -9.27
CA GLY A 582 7.28 9.99 -9.12
C GLY A 582 6.85 11.20 -9.95
N ILE A 583 5.58 11.31 -10.35
CA ILE A 583 5.03 12.42 -11.14
C ILE A 583 4.05 13.26 -10.32
N ALA A 584 4.03 14.57 -10.56
CA ALA A 584 3.03 15.49 -10.02
C ALA A 584 1.96 15.81 -11.08
N ALA A 585 0.68 15.85 -10.69
CA ALA A 585 -0.45 16.16 -11.55
C ALA A 585 -1.26 17.35 -11.04
N THR A 586 -1.51 18.35 -11.90
CA THR A 586 -2.19 19.59 -11.49
C THR A 586 -3.05 20.19 -12.60
N GLY A 587 -3.90 21.16 -12.24
CA GLY A 587 -4.62 21.99 -13.21
C GLY A 587 -5.75 21.28 -13.96
N ALA A 588 -6.22 20.12 -13.52
CA ALA A 588 -7.42 19.50 -14.10
C ALA A 588 -8.66 20.41 -13.99
N SER A 589 -9.64 20.21 -14.87
CA SER A 589 -10.83 21.06 -14.96
C SER A 589 -11.95 20.72 -13.96
N GLN A 590 -12.84 21.69 -13.70
CA GLN A 590 -13.95 21.55 -12.74
C GLN A 590 -15.14 20.76 -13.30
N VAL A 591 -15.01 19.43 -13.41
CA VAL A 591 -16.12 18.53 -13.79
C VAL A 591 -16.47 17.62 -12.62
N PHE A 592 -17.68 17.79 -12.09
CA PHE A 592 -18.23 17.05 -10.95
C PHE A 592 -19.37 16.13 -11.40
N GLU A 593 -19.10 15.27 -12.38
CA GLU A 593 -20.04 14.26 -12.85
C GLU A 593 -19.70 12.91 -12.22
N PRO A 594 -20.70 12.14 -11.75
CA PRO A 594 -20.47 10.91 -10.98
C PRO A 594 -19.49 9.94 -11.61
N ASP A 595 -19.84 9.44 -12.81
CA ASP A 595 -19.07 8.43 -13.51
C ASP A 595 -17.96 9.05 -14.40
N ALA A 596 -17.62 10.33 -14.19
CA ALA A 596 -16.77 11.13 -15.09
C ALA A 596 -16.12 12.36 -14.42
N TYR A 597 -15.64 12.25 -13.18
CA TYR A 597 -14.84 13.34 -12.59
C TYR A 597 -13.55 13.54 -13.37
N ASN A 598 -13.21 14.80 -13.64
CA ASN A 598 -11.87 15.14 -14.08
C ASN A 598 -10.93 15.18 -12.87
N ALA A 599 -9.72 14.67 -13.04
CA ALA A 599 -8.77 14.48 -11.96
C ALA A 599 -7.35 14.89 -12.36
N GLY A 600 -6.48 15.12 -11.36
CA GLY A 600 -5.05 15.11 -11.63
C GLY A 600 -4.63 13.75 -12.21
N ILE A 601 -5.02 12.66 -11.55
CA ILE A 601 -4.82 11.28 -12.02
C ILE A 601 -6.18 10.57 -12.10
N LEU A 602 -6.58 10.20 -13.31
CA LEU A 602 -7.79 9.43 -13.61
C LEU A 602 -7.40 8.01 -14.03
N ILE A 603 -7.92 7.00 -13.33
CA ILE A 603 -7.64 5.59 -13.58
C ILE A 603 -8.91 4.86 -14.04
N LEU A 604 -8.82 4.24 -15.21
CA LEU A 604 -9.91 3.47 -15.84
C LEU A 604 -9.48 2.04 -16.24
N GLY A 605 -8.18 1.78 -16.40
CA GLY A 605 -7.63 0.45 -16.69
C GLY A 605 -7.36 -0.37 -15.43
N ASP A 606 -7.40 -1.70 -15.58
CA ASP A 606 -7.23 -2.67 -14.50
C ASP A 606 -5.76 -2.80 -14.07
N GLY A 607 -5.50 -3.15 -12.80
CA GLY A 607 -4.16 -3.45 -12.29
C GLY A 607 -3.16 -2.29 -12.27
N ALA A 608 -3.60 -1.04 -12.50
CA ALA A 608 -2.72 0.12 -12.52
C ALA A 608 -2.03 0.36 -11.16
N LEU A 609 -0.72 0.62 -11.16
CA LEU A 609 0.09 0.95 -9.98
C LEU A 609 0.47 2.43 -9.99
N ILE A 610 -0.03 3.22 -9.04
CA ILE A 610 0.29 4.65 -8.86
C ILE A 610 1.06 4.83 -7.56
N GLU A 611 2.33 5.21 -7.63
CA GLU A 611 3.15 5.35 -6.42
C GLU A 611 4.05 6.58 -6.36
N ASN A 612 4.24 7.10 -5.13
CA ASN A 612 5.11 8.25 -4.87
C ASN A 612 4.82 9.47 -5.76
N CYS A 613 3.59 9.60 -6.25
CA CYS A 613 3.12 10.70 -7.07
C CYS A 613 2.50 11.79 -6.19
N SER A 614 2.25 12.97 -6.78
CA SER A 614 1.50 14.03 -6.12
C SER A 614 0.34 14.51 -6.99
N SER A 615 -0.77 14.93 -6.39
CA SER A 615 -1.90 15.50 -7.13
C SER A 615 -2.51 16.67 -6.38
N TYR A 616 -2.42 17.87 -6.96
CA TYR A 616 -2.80 19.11 -6.28
C TYR A 616 -3.38 20.20 -7.19
N GLN A 617 -4.16 21.11 -6.60
CA GLN A 617 -4.78 22.26 -7.29
C GLN A 617 -5.60 21.86 -8.53
N ASN A 618 -6.28 20.71 -8.45
CA ASN A 618 -7.15 20.22 -9.51
C ASN A 618 -8.59 20.73 -9.33
N GLY A 619 -9.30 20.89 -10.44
CA GLY A 619 -10.64 21.46 -10.45
C GLY A 619 -11.74 20.57 -9.87
N ALA A 620 -11.52 19.27 -9.72
CA ALA A 620 -12.48 18.34 -9.11
C ALA A 620 -11.80 17.32 -8.20
N CYS A 621 -11.17 16.27 -8.74
CA CYS A 621 -10.49 15.26 -7.92
C CYS A 621 -8.96 15.38 -7.99
N GLY A 622 -8.26 15.01 -6.91
CA GLY A 622 -6.84 14.71 -6.96
C GLY A 622 -6.61 13.39 -7.70
N VAL A 623 -7.17 12.31 -7.19
CA VAL A 623 -7.18 10.98 -7.81
C VAL A 623 -8.61 10.47 -7.95
N PHE A 624 -9.00 9.97 -9.12
CA PHE A 624 -10.27 9.29 -9.34
C PHE A 624 -10.05 7.92 -10.00
N VAL A 625 -10.62 6.88 -9.41
CA VAL A 625 -10.62 5.51 -9.94
C VAL A 625 -12.07 5.13 -10.24
N SER A 626 -12.35 4.67 -11.46
CA SER A 626 -13.71 4.31 -11.86
C SER A 626 -13.74 2.98 -12.58
N GLY A 627 -14.40 1.98 -11.98
CA GLY A 627 -14.65 0.67 -12.59
C GLY A 627 -13.47 -0.29 -12.64
N ALA A 628 -12.28 0.09 -12.16
CA ALA A 628 -11.05 -0.70 -12.28
C ALA A 628 -10.95 -1.81 -11.23
N GLU A 629 -10.39 -2.95 -11.63
CA GLU A 629 -10.09 -4.11 -10.79
C GLU A 629 -8.58 -4.16 -10.45
N GLY A 630 -8.24 -4.31 -9.17
CA GLY A 630 -6.86 -4.53 -8.71
C GLY A 630 -5.92 -3.32 -8.71
N ALA A 631 -6.44 -2.10 -8.88
CA ALA A 631 -5.62 -0.87 -8.85
C ALA A 631 -4.91 -0.67 -7.49
N VAL A 632 -3.64 -0.29 -7.53
CA VAL A 632 -2.79 -0.05 -6.34
C VAL A 632 -2.36 1.40 -6.32
N ILE A 633 -2.75 2.15 -5.29
CA ILE A 633 -2.40 3.57 -5.10
C ILE A 633 -1.65 3.68 -3.77
N ARG A 634 -0.33 3.94 -3.81
CA ARG A 634 0.50 3.94 -2.59
C ARG A 634 1.51 5.08 -2.44
N GLY A 635 1.68 5.59 -1.22
CA GLY A 635 2.71 6.59 -0.91
C GLY A 635 2.54 7.94 -1.62
N ASN A 636 1.32 8.30 -2.06
CA ASN A 636 1.06 9.53 -2.81
C ASN A 636 0.67 10.70 -1.89
N GLU A 637 1.03 11.94 -2.28
CA GLU A 637 0.67 13.19 -1.61
C GLU A 637 -0.47 13.91 -2.36
N ILE A 638 -1.66 14.02 -1.77
CA ILE A 638 -2.86 14.51 -2.46
C ILE A 638 -3.50 15.65 -1.66
N SER A 639 -3.45 16.87 -2.18
CA SER A 639 -3.82 18.08 -1.43
C SER A 639 -4.28 19.26 -2.28
N GLU A 640 -4.96 20.24 -1.67
CA GLU A 640 -5.48 21.42 -2.38
C GLU A 640 -6.43 21.06 -3.55
N ASN A 641 -7.19 19.97 -3.44
CA ASN A 641 -8.23 19.58 -4.41
C ASN A 641 -9.62 19.65 -3.75
N PRO A 642 -10.72 19.86 -4.50
CA PRO A 642 -12.06 19.77 -3.95
C PRO A 642 -12.41 18.39 -3.38
N TYR A 643 -11.95 17.33 -4.04
CA TYR A 643 -11.99 15.94 -3.57
C TYR A 643 -10.57 15.38 -3.64
N GLY A 644 -10.07 14.79 -2.55
CA GLY A 644 -8.73 14.19 -2.53
C GLY A 644 -8.67 12.95 -3.43
N MET A 645 -9.26 11.84 -2.97
CA MET A 645 -9.29 10.56 -3.64
C MET A 645 -10.71 9.97 -3.64
N ILE A 646 -11.20 9.51 -4.80
CA ILE A 646 -12.45 8.77 -4.93
C ILE A 646 -12.21 7.45 -5.66
N LEU A 647 -12.72 6.35 -5.12
CA LEU A 647 -12.86 5.06 -5.79
C LEU A 647 -14.34 4.76 -5.99
N TRP A 648 -14.77 4.48 -7.23
CA TRP A 648 -16.15 4.11 -7.55
C TRP A 648 -16.20 2.80 -8.35
N ARG A 649 -17.01 1.83 -7.90
CA ARG A 649 -17.31 0.57 -8.62
C ARG A 649 -16.05 -0.24 -8.91
N CYS A 650 -15.04 -0.07 -8.08
CA CYS A 650 -13.78 -0.77 -8.18
C CYS A 650 -13.90 -2.15 -7.55
N SER A 651 -12.90 -3.01 -7.77
CA SER A 651 -12.74 -4.21 -6.96
C SER A 651 -11.28 -4.51 -6.65
N ARG A 652 -11.01 -5.15 -5.51
CA ARG A 652 -9.66 -5.58 -5.08
C ARG A 652 -8.60 -4.47 -5.04
N ALA A 653 -9.00 -3.20 -4.90
CA ALA A 653 -8.10 -2.06 -4.91
C ALA A 653 -7.29 -1.94 -3.61
N ILE A 654 -6.03 -1.50 -3.70
CA ILE A 654 -5.13 -1.35 -2.55
C ILE A 654 -4.72 0.12 -2.42
N ILE A 655 -5.14 0.77 -1.33
CA ILE A 655 -4.85 2.16 -1.00
C ILE A 655 -3.93 2.15 0.22
N ALA A 656 -2.62 2.40 0.04
CA ALA A 656 -1.64 2.16 1.09
C ALA A 656 -0.69 3.36 1.34
N ALA A 657 -0.50 3.76 2.59
CA ALA A 657 0.45 4.79 3.02
C ALA A 657 0.34 6.14 2.28
N ASN A 658 -0.83 6.47 1.72
CA ASN A 658 -1.08 7.78 1.09
C ASN A 658 -1.31 8.84 2.15
N ARG A 659 -0.91 10.08 1.84
CA ARG A 659 -1.15 11.26 2.66
C ARG A 659 -2.05 12.21 1.87
N VAL A 660 -3.30 12.29 2.32
CA VAL A 660 -4.37 13.05 1.68
C VAL A 660 -4.77 14.16 2.63
N HIS A 661 -4.49 15.42 2.28
CA HIS A 661 -4.62 16.51 3.25
C HIS A 661 -5.04 17.85 2.63
N ASP A 662 -5.63 18.75 3.42
CA ASP A 662 -5.97 20.12 2.99
C ASP A 662 -6.82 20.16 1.69
N ASN A 663 -7.89 19.34 1.63
CA ASN A 663 -8.82 19.25 0.49
C ASN A 663 -10.19 19.87 0.84
N ASP A 664 -10.83 20.59 -0.09
CA ASP A 664 -12.01 21.45 0.22
C ASP A 664 -13.29 20.70 0.65
N ARG A 665 -13.37 19.36 0.50
CA ARG A 665 -14.57 18.57 0.87
C ARG A 665 -14.32 17.18 1.40
N LEU A 666 -13.37 16.42 0.86
CA LEU A 666 -13.05 15.10 1.41
C LEU A 666 -11.63 14.66 1.14
N GLY A 667 -11.13 13.81 2.04
CA GLY A 667 -9.90 13.06 1.90
C GLY A 667 -10.09 11.87 0.97
N ILE A 668 -10.59 10.74 1.49
CA ILE A 668 -10.73 9.47 0.76
C ILE A 668 -12.19 9.00 0.79
N GLU A 669 -12.76 8.71 -0.37
CA GLU A 669 -14.09 8.12 -0.53
C GLU A 669 -13.99 6.79 -1.29
N ILE A 670 -14.62 5.75 -0.74
CA ILE A 670 -14.73 4.42 -1.35
C ILE A 670 -16.22 4.12 -1.54
N ASP A 671 -16.69 4.06 -2.78
CA ASP A 671 -18.11 3.88 -3.13
C ASP A 671 -18.35 2.67 -4.07
N GLU A 672 -19.44 1.94 -3.84
CA GLU A 672 -19.88 0.74 -4.56
C GLU A 672 -18.74 -0.28 -4.84
N THR A 673 -17.77 -0.42 -3.93
CA THR A 673 -16.50 -1.13 -4.17
C THR A 673 -16.37 -2.41 -3.31
N ASP A 674 -15.85 -3.48 -3.91
CA ASP A 674 -15.69 -4.80 -3.26
C ASP A 674 -14.22 -5.19 -3.04
N GLY A 675 -13.89 -5.70 -1.85
CA GLY A 675 -12.56 -6.26 -1.56
C GLY A 675 -11.42 -5.24 -1.46
N ALA A 676 -11.70 -3.96 -1.17
CA ALA A 676 -10.67 -2.94 -1.04
C ALA A 676 -9.78 -3.14 0.21
N VAL A 677 -8.52 -2.72 0.15
CA VAL A 677 -7.58 -2.72 1.28
C VAL A 677 -7.08 -1.30 1.50
N LEU A 678 -7.34 -0.73 2.67
CA LEU A 678 -6.87 0.59 3.09
C LEU A 678 -5.87 0.40 4.24
N GLU A 679 -4.58 0.63 4.00
CA GLU A 679 -3.52 0.40 4.97
C GLU A 679 -2.67 1.65 5.24
N GLY A 680 -2.60 2.12 6.48
CA GLY A 680 -1.62 3.15 6.89
C GLY A 680 -1.81 4.53 6.26
N ASN A 681 -2.96 4.85 5.67
CA ASN A 681 -3.20 6.15 5.05
C ASN A 681 -3.46 7.24 6.10
N THR A 682 -3.11 8.48 5.77
CA THR A 682 -3.37 9.66 6.60
C THR A 682 -4.30 10.60 5.84
N ALA A 683 -5.51 10.82 6.37
CA ALA A 683 -6.50 11.74 5.82
C ALA A 683 -6.72 12.91 6.80
N GLN A 684 -6.27 14.13 6.48
CA GLN A 684 -6.24 15.24 7.45
C GLN A 684 -6.64 16.60 6.89
N GLY A 685 -7.06 17.53 7.75
CA GLY A 685 -7.23 18.95 7.39
C GLY A 685 -8.28 19.23 6.29
N SER A 686 -9.14 18.27 5.96
CA SER A 686 -10.12 18.42 4.86
C SER A 686 -11.44 19.00 5.38
N ASP A 687 -12.04 19.92 4.61
CA ASP A 687 -13.25 20.68 5.01
C ASP A 687 -14.56 19.86 5.05
N GLY A 688 -14.46 18.53 4.88
CA GLY A 688 -15.54 17.57 5.09
C GLY A 688 -14.99 16.24 5.63
N GLN A 689 -15.23 15.11 4.94
CA GLN A 689 -14.90 13.79 5.49
C GLN A 689 -13.45 13.33 5.30
N GLY A 690 -12.86 12.69 6.32
CA GLY A 690 -11.52 12.10 6.25
C GLY A 690 -11.48 10.81 5.43
N ILE A 691 -12.15 9.75 5.90
CA ILE A 691 -12.38 8.51 5.14
C ILE A 691 -13.87 8.14 5.21
N GLY A 692 -14.50 8.02 4.04
CA GLY A 692 -15.88 7.58 3.89
C GLY A 692 -16.00 6.25 3.15
N LEU A 693 -16.71 5.31 3.76
CA LEU A 693 -17.08 4.02 3.15
C LEU A 693 -18.57 4.01 2.79
N TYR A 694 -18.87 3.80 1.51
CA TYR A 694 -20.21 3.82 0.95
C TYR A 694 -20.46 2.53 0.17
N TYR A 695 -21.46 1.76 0.59
CA TYR A 695 -21.85 0.51 -0.09
C TYR A 695 -20.71 -0.49 -0.29
N THR A 696 -19.69 -0.44 0.58
CA THR A 696 -18.47 -1.24 0.46
C THR A 696 -18.63 -2.64 1.04
N ALA A 697 -18.09 -3.63 0.33
CA ALA A 697 -18.09 -5.03 0.73
C ALA A 697 -16.64 -5.57 0.87
N ASN A 698 -16.46 -6.59 1.72
CA ASN A 698 -15.20 -7.33 1.92
C ASN A 698 -13.94 -6.47 2.12
N THR A 699 -14.11 -5.24 2.61
CA THR A 699 -13.09 -4.20 2.69
C THR A 699 -12.30 -4.32 3.99
N THR A 700 -10.97 -4.26 3.89
CA THR A 700 -10.05 -4.29 5.04
C THR A 700 -9.50 -2.90 5.32
N MET A 701 -9.55 -2.44 6.58
CA MET A 701 -8.92 -1.20 7.03
C MET A 701 -7.98 -1.47 8.21
N GLN A 702 -6.73 -1.03 8.09
CA GLN A 702 -5.72 -1.11 9.16
C GLN A 702 -4.82 0.14 9.19
N GLY A 703 -4.52 0.65 10.38
CA GLY A 703 -3.51 1.69 10.61
C GLY A 703 -3.82 3.08 10.06
N ASN A 704 -5.05 3.34 9.57
CA ASN A 704 -5.39 4.62 8.96
C ASN A 704 -5.63 5.71 10.01
N ILE A 705 -5.19 6.94 9.73
CA ILE A 705 -5.29 8.08 10.63
C ILE A 705 -6.21 9.14 10.00
N MET A 706 -7.27 9.50 10.72
CA MET A 706 -8.16 10.61 10.40
C MET A 706 -8.10 11.64 11.54
N GLY A 707 -7.80 12.90 11.21
CA GLY A 707 -7.86 13.98 12.20
C GLY A 707 -7.76 15.37 11.57
N GLU A 708 -8.21 16.40 12.28
CA GLU A 708 -8.27 17.80 11.80
C GLU A 708 -9.20 18.02 10.58
N ASN A 709 -9.97 17.00 10.18
CA ASN A 709 -11.02 17.13 9.18
C ASN A 709 -12.30 17.70 9.81
N ALA A 710 -13.22 18.25 9.01
CA ALA A 710 -14.53 18.64 9.53
C ALA A 710 -15.32 17.44 10.07
N TRP A 711 -15.18 16.27 9.44
CA TRP A 711 -15.69 14.99 9.92
C TRP A 711 -14.67 13.90 9.60
N ASN A 712 -14.48 12.92 10.48
CA ASN A 712 -13.39 11.94 10.29
C ASN A 712 -13.82 10.65 9.58
N PHE A 713 -14.54 9.74 10.24
CA PHE A 713 -14.93 8.44 9.67
C PHE A 713 -16.42 8.33 9.39
N VAL A 714 -16.79 8.06 8.13
CA VAL A 714 -18.18 7.86 7.68
C VAL A 714 -18.39 6.42 7.20
N TYR A 715 -19.55 5.83 7.53
CA TYR A 715 -19.93 4.49 7.06
C TYR A 715 -21.41 4.42 6.69
N TYR A 716 -21.67 4.11 5.42
CA TYR A 716 -23.00 3.82 4.86
C TYR A 716 -22.96 2.56 4.00
N GLY A 717 -24.06 1.81 3.92
CA GLY A 717 -24.11 0.64 3.06
C GLY A 717 -25.48 -0.04 2.99
N ASP A 718 -25.58 -1.00 2.08
CA ASP A 718 -26.74 -1.88 1.93
C ASP A 718 -26.70 -3.02 2.94
N ASP A 719 -27.87 -3.60 3.22
CA ASP A 719 -27.97 -4.72 4.15
C ASP A 719 -28.83 -5.89 3.64
N PRO A 720 -28.37 -7.15 3.84
CA PRO A 720 -27.03 -7.54 4.33
C PRO A 720 -26.04 -7.70 3.18
N ALA A 721 -25.04 -6.82 3.11
CA ALA A 721 -23.83 -6.97 2.30
C ALA A 721 -22.63 -6.27 3.00
N PRO A 722 -21.42 -6.87 2.96
CA PRO A 722 -20.94 -7.59 4.15
C PRO A 722 -19.41 -7.59 4.36
N GLY A 723 -18.93 -8.37 5.34
CA GLY A 723 -17.61 -9.00 5.34
C GLY A 723 -16.43 -8.06 5.56
N ASN A 724 -16.67 -6.87 6.09
CA ASN A 724 -15.64 -5.84 6.24
C ASN A 724 -14.80 -6.13 7.50
N SER A 725 -13.51 -5.78 7.45
CA SER A 725 -12.55 -6.00 8.53
C SER A 725 -11.84 -4.70 8.87
N ILE A 726 -12.45 -3.92 9.76
CA ILE A 726 -11.91 -2.63 10.23
C ILE A 726 -11.40 -2.83 11.67
N ASP A 727 -10.08 -2.75 11.88
CA ASP A 727 -9.49 -2.93 13.21
C ASP A 727 -9.37 -1.62 14.01
N THR A 728 -9.02 -1.74 15.29
CA THR A 728 -8.88 -0.59 16.21
C THR A 728 -7.59 0.21 16.04
N SER A 729 -6.70 -0.15 15.10
CA SER A 729 -5.54 0.69 14.75
C SER A 729 -5.91 1.82 13.79
N ASN A 730 -7.11 1.79 13.21
CA ASN A 730 -7.71 2.94 12.53
C ASN A 730 -8.21 3.95 13.56
N THR A 731 -7.84 5.23 13.42
CA THR A 731 -8.10 6.26 14.43
C THR A 731 -8.76 7.52 13.91
N VAL A 732 -9.66 8.08 14.74
CA VAL A 732 -10.37 9.34 14.59
C VAL A 732 -9.94 10.25 15.73
N GLU A 733 -9.26 11.37 15.45
CA GLU A 733 -8.62 12.22 16.47
C GLU A 733 -7.73 11.42 17.45
N GLY A 734 -6.98 10.45 16.91
CA GLY A 734 -6.13 9.53 17.69
C GLY A 734 -6.87 8.49 18.53
N ARG A 735 -8.20 8.37 18.41
CA ARG A 735 -9.04 7.39 19.12
C ARG A 735 -9.51 6.26 18.20
N PRO A 736 -9.50 4.98 18.63
CA PRO A 736 -9.87 3.84 17.79
C PRO A 736 -11.29 3.94 17.23
N ILE A 737 -11.47 3.51 15.98
CA ILE A 737 -12.80 3.13 15.45
C ILE A 737 -13.20 1.79 16.08
N VAL A 738 -14.43 1.70 16.60
CA VAL A 738 -15.01 0.45 17.07
C VAL A 738 -16.00 -0.06 16.03
N TYR A 739 -15.52 -0.92 15.14
CA TYR A 739 -16.33 -1.64 14.15
C TYR A 739 -16.63 -3.05 14.64
N LEU A 740 -17.89 -3.48 14.56
CA LEU A 740 -18.34 -4.83 14.91
C LEU A 740 -19.34 -5.34 13.86
N GLU A 741 -19.10 -6.54 13.32
CA GLU A 741 -19.99 -7.20 12.36
C GLU A 741 -20.48 -8.56 12.88
N GLY A 742 -21.80 -8.79 12.86
CA GLY A 742 -22.42 -10.06 13.25
C GLY A 742 -22.24 -10.46 14.73
N VAL A 743 -21.86 -9.51 15.58
CA VAL A 743 -21.59 -9.73 17.01
C VAL A 743 -22.87 -9.56 17.84
N SER A 744 -22.95 -10.21 19.01
CA SER A 744 -24.09 -10.02 19.90
C SER A 744 -23.71 -9.95 21.38
N GLY A 745 -24.49 -9.19 22.16
CA GLY A 745 -24.39 -9.18 23.63
C GLY A 745 -23.18 -8.43 24.21
N MET A 746 -22.55 -7.55 23.43
CA MET A 746 -21.39 -6.75 23.88
C MET A 746 -21.79 -5.35 24.36
N THR A 747 -21.05 -4.85 25.35
CA THR A 747 -21.11 -3.46 25.81
C THR A 747 -19.95 -2.66 25.22
N ILE A 748 -20.23 -1.45 24.73
CA ILE A 748 -19.26 -0.43 24.33
C ILE A 748 -19.45 0.75 25.29
N ASP A 749 -18.47 0.95 26.17
CA ASP A 749 -18.47 1.97 27.23
C ASP A 749 -17.23 2.87 27.11
N PRO A 750 -17.02 3.90 27.98
CA PRO A 750 -15.88 4.81 27.87
C PRO A 750 -14.49 4.14 27.94
N SER A 751 -14.37 2.91 28.44
CA SER A 751 -13.10 2.15 28.45
C SER A 751 -12.67 1.71 27.05
N SER A 752 -13.59 1.70 26.07
CA SER A 752 -13.26 1.49 24.65
C SER A 752 -12.42 2.62 24.05
N ASN A 753 -12.45 3.82 24.65
CA ASN A 753 -11.87 5.05 24.11
C ASN A 753 -12.29 5.34 22.65
N ALA A 754 -13.51 4.96 22.25
CA ALA A 754 -13.96 5.07 20.86
C ALA A 754 -13.89 6.50 20.30
N GLY A 755 -13.42 6.63 19.06
CA GLY A 755 -13.56 7.83 18.23
C GLY A 755 -14.84 7.82 17.38
N ALA A 756 -15.23 6.64 16.90
CA ALA A 756 -16.49 6.36 16.19
C ALA A 756 -16.95 4.92 16.51
N VAL A 757 -18.26 4.65 16.39
CA VAL A 757 -18.84 3.31 16.61
C VAL A 757 -19.70 2.89 15.42
N CYS A 758 -19.46 1.69 14.89
CA CYS A 758 -20.25 1.10 13.81
C CYS A 758 -20.57 -0.37 14.11
N CYS A 759 -21.85 -0.72 14.19
CA CYS A 759 -22.33 -2.09 14.36
C CYS A 759 -23.14 -2.51 13.12
N VAL A 760 -22.75 -3.61 12.49
CA VAL A 760 -23.36 -4.14 11.27
C VAL A 760 -23.91 -5.53 11.53
N GLY A 761 -25.22 -5.73 11.35
CA GLY A 761 -25.89 -7.03 11.57
C GLY A 761 -25.80 -7.56 13.01
N CYS A 762 -25.57 -6.69 13.99
CA CYS A 762 -25.40 -7.06 15.40
C CYS A 762 -26.74 -7.27 16.14
N ASP A 763 -26.70 -7.85 17.34
CA ASP A 763 -27.89 -8.07 18.18
C ASP A 763 -27.60 -7.88 19.67
N SER A 764 -28.57 -7.41 20.46
CA SER A 764 -28.43 -7.29 21.93
C SER A 764 -27.21 -6.47 22.39
N MET A 765 -26.84 -5.43 21.63
CA MET A 765 -25.69 -4.56 21.91
C MET A 765 -26.05 -3.48 22.91
N LYS A 766 -25.10 -3.08 23.77
CA LYS A 766 -25.24 -1.92 24.65
C LYS A 766 -24.16 -0.89 24.37
N ILE A 767 -24.54 0.35 24.06
CA ILE A 767 -23.60 1.46 23.87
C ILE A 767 -23.91 2.51 24.94
N GLU A 768 -22.99 2.77 25.87
CA GLU A 768 -23.28 3.62 27.03
C GLU A 768 -22.21 4.67 27.35
N GLY A 769 -22.66 5.89 27.68
CA GLY A 769 -21.82 6.96 28.24
C GLY A 769 -20.69 7.51 27.35
N LEU A 770 -20.67 7.19 26.05
CA LEU A 770 -19.61 7.63 25.14
C LEU A 770 -19.63 9.14 24.89
N ALA A 771 -18.44 9.73 24.69
CA ALA A 771 -18.25 11.13 24.33
C ALA A 771 -17.56 11.23 22.96
N LEU A 772 -18.36 11.33 21.89
CA LEU A 772 -17.87 11.32 20.50
C LEU A 772 -17.84 12.74 19.94
N GLN A 773 -16.74 13.09 19.27
CA GLN A 773 -16.44 14.44 18.80
C GLN A 773 -15.68 14.40 17.48
N GLU A 774 -15.97 15.32 16.57
CA GLU A 774 -15.32 15.47 15.24
C GLU A 774 -15.27 14.13 14.49
N THR A 775 -16.43 13.56 14.21
CA THR A 775 -16.60 12.25 13.58
C THR A 775 -17.50 12.34 12.35
N GLY A 776 -17.48 11.35 11.46
CA GLY A 776 -18.46 11.26 10.39
C GLY A 776 -19.78 10.77 10.96
N CYS A 777 -19.87 9.46 11.16
CA CYS A 777 -20.95 8.88 11.95
C CYS A 777 -20.52 8.77 13.41
N GLY A 778 -21.31 9.30 14.35
CA GLY A 778 -21.07 9.11 15.78
C GLY A 778 -21.30 7.64 16.16
N ILE A 779 -22.57 7.22 16.08
CA ILE A 779 -22.97 5.83 16.28
C ILE A 779 -23.79 5.39 15.07
N SER A 780 -23.25 4.44 14.30
CA SER A 780 -23.95 3.77 13.20
C SER A 780 -24.42 2.38 13.63
N LEU A 781 -25.72 2.12 13.52
CA LEU A 781 -26.32 0.79 13.73
C LEU A 781 -27.04 0.35 12.45
N LEU A 782 -26.35 -0.43 11.62
CA LEU A 782 -26.90 -0.97 10.37
C LEU A 782 -27.38 -2.41 10.62
N SER A 783 -28.67 -2.64 10.36
CA SER A 783 -29.39 -3.90 10.61
C SER A 783 -29.23 -4.54 11.98
N THR A 784 -28.80 -3.72 12.94
CA THR A 784 -28.66 -4.13 14.32
C THR A 784 -30.04 -4.25 14.98
N ARG A 785 -30.18 -5.17 15.93
CA ARG A 785 -31.45 -5.49 16.59
C ARG A 785 -31.34 -5.52 18.11
N GLU A 786 -32.46 -5.28 18.78
CA GLU A 786 -32.64 -5.47 20.24
C GLU A 786 -31.55 -4.79 21.11
N SER A 787 -31.04 -3.64 20.66
CA SER A 787 -29.85 -2.97 21.21
C SER A 787 -30.18 -1.59 21.81
N SER A 788 -29.32 -1.06 22.69
CA SER A 788 -29.51 0.29 23.28
C SER A 788 -28.32 1.22 23.11
N ILE A 789 -28.63 2.53 23.07
CA ILE A 789 -27.71 3.65 23.13
C ILE A 789 -28.13 4.53 24.32
N GLU A 790 -27.34 4.56 25.38
CA GLU A 790 -27.70 5.15 26.67
C GLU A 790 -26.71 6.27 27.08
N GLY A 791 -27.22 7.46 27.36
CA GLY A 791 -26.45 8.55 27.97
C GLY A 791 -25.23 9.05 27.18
N CYS A 792 -25.18 8.81 25.86
CA CYS A 792 -24.06 9.22 25.01
C CYS A 792 -24.14 10.71 24.67
N ALA A 793 -22.98 11.37 24.61
CA ALA A 793 -22.81 12.76 24.18
C ALA A 793 -22.05 12.81 22.84
N ILE A 794 -22.66 13.39 21.82
CA ILE A 794 -22.15 13.41 20.45
C ILE A 794 -22.17 14.85 19.94
N SER A 795 -21.06 15.34 19.40
CA SER A 795 -20.97 16.68 18.79
C SER A 795 -20.02 16.75 17.61
N GLY A 796 -20.26 17.64 16.65
CA GLY A 796 -19.42 17.73 15.45
C GLY A 796 -19.41 16.41 14.68
N ALA A 797 -20.60 15.91 14.39
CA ALA A 797 -20.81 14.66 13.67
C ALA A 797 -21.62 14.93 12.41
N TYR A 798 -21.21 14.39 11.26
CA TYR A 798 -21.98 14.48 10.02
C TYR A 798 -23.36 13.84 10.19
N ASP A 799 -23.39 12.61 10.74
CA ASP A 799 -24.57 11.94 11.29
C ASP A 799 -24.30 11.60 12.77
N GLY A 800 -25.03 12.22 13.70
CA GLY A 800 -24.86 11.97 15.14
C GLY A 800 -25.17 10.51 15.53
N ILE A 801 -26.41 10.09 15.30
CA ILE A 801 -26.81 8.67 15.32
C ILE A 801 -27.45 8.32 13.98
N HIS A 802 -26.90 7.30 13.31
CA HIS A 802 -27.42 6.74 12.08
C HIS A 802 -27.96 5.33 12.35
N LEU A 803 -29.26 5.10 12.10
CA LEU A 803 -29.88 3.77 12.10
C LEU A 803 -30.35 3.43 10.68
N SER A 804 -30.02 2.25 10.18
CA SER A 804 -30.53 1.76 8.88
C SER A 804 -30.98 0.31 9.00
N ASN A 805 -32.20 -0.02 8.52
CA ASN A 805 -32.80 -1.36 8.56
C ASN A 805 -32.86 -2.01 9.98
N ALA A 806 -32.83 -1.17 11.03
CA ALA A 806 -32.69 -1.59 12.42
C ALA A 806 -34.04 -1.87 13.09
N SER A 807 -34.06 -2.70 14.15
CA SER A 807 -35.31 -2.95 14.89
C SER A 807 -35.12 -3.09 16.40
N ARG A 808 -36.09 -2.60 17.18
CA ARG A 808 -36.05 -2.58 18.66
C ARG A 808 -34.78 -1.91 19.22
N ILE A 809 -34.36 -0.81 18.61
CA ILE A 809 -33.26 0.02 19.13
C ILE A 809 -33.81 1.02 20.15
N ALA A 810 -33.21 1.08 21.34
CA ALA A 810 -33.57 2.05 22.38
C ALA A 810 -32.50 3.14 22.52
N ILE A 811 -32.82 4.38 22.12
CA ILE A 811 -31.98 5.56 22.31
C ILE A 811 -32.51 6.31 23.54
N GLU A 812 -31.73 6.36 24.62
CA GLU A 812 -32.18 6.89 25.91
C GLU A 812 -31.18 7.90 26.50
N GLY A 813 -31.69 9.07 26.93
CA GLY A 813 -30.93 10.07 27.69
C GLY A 813 -29.70 10.67 26.96
N CYS A 814 -29.63 10.55 25.63
CA CYS A 814 -28.48 11.03 24.86
C CYS A 814 -28.51 12.55 24.64
N SER A 815 -27.36 13.14 24.31
CA SER A 815 -27.24 14.56 23.94
C SER A 815 -26.47 14.67 22.63
N ILE A 816 -27.11 15.20 21.58
CA ILE A 816 -26.50 15.35 20.25
C ILE A 816 -26.53 16.83 19.88
N THR A 817 -25.36 17.40 19.62
CA THR A 817 -25.19 18.85 19.39
C THR A 817 -24.44 19.10 18.10
N ALA A 818 -25.06 19.81 17.15
CA ALA A 818 -24.38 20.25 15.95
C ALA A 818 -23.32 21.30 16.27
N SER A 819 -22.15 21.16 15.65
CA SER A 819 -21.09 22.15 15.59
C SER A 819 -21.11 22.95 14.28
N ARG A 820 -21.67 22.36 13.21
CA ARG A 820 -21.74 22.93 11.85
C ARG A 820 -23.18 22.98 11.32
N THR A 821 -23.37 23.71 10.22
CA THR A 821 -24.70 24.02 9.64
C THR A 821 -25.22 22.98 8.66
N ASP A 822 -24.59 21.81 8.55
CA ASP A 822 -24.89 20.78 7.54
C ASP A 822 -24.92 19.35 8.11
N GLU A 823 -24.87 19.24 9.44
CA GLU A 823 -24.89 18.00 10.23
C GLU A 823 -26.33 17.50 10.48
N TRP A 824 -26.56 16.19 10.35
CA TRP A 824 -27.78 15.53 10.83
C TRP A 824 -27.57 15.04 12.26
N LEU A 825 -28.44 15.48 13.18
CA LEU A 825 -28.34 15.04 14.57
C LEU A 825 -28.73 13.55 14.71
N ILE A 826 -29.79 13.16 14.01
CA ILE A 826 -30.26 11.77 13.91
C ILE A 826 -30.75 11.52 12.49
N ASN A 827 -30.31 10.40 11.90
CA ASN A 827 -30.89 9.83 10.68
C ASN A 827 -31.38 8.40 10.98
N ILE A 828 -32.67 8.12 10.82
CA ILE A 828 -33.27 6.80 11.03
C ILE A 828 -34.01 6.36 9.78
N GLU A 829 -33.52 5.27 9.18
CA GLU A 829 -34.04 4.70 7.95
C GLU A 829 -34.53 3.26 8.14
N ARG A 830 -35.70 2.93 7.58
CA ARG A 830 -36.25 1.56 7.52
C ARG A 830 -36.33 0.88 8.89
N ALA A 831 -36.72 1.62 9.93
CA ALA A 831 -36.64 1.16 11.32
C ALA A 831 -37.99 0.72 11.92
N GLU A 832 -37.98 -0.35 12.73
CA GLU A 832 -39.18 -0.90 13.35
C GLU A 832 -39.09 -1.03 14.89
N ASN A 833 -40.12 -0.55 15.60
CA ASN A 833 -40.30 -0.69 17.05
C ASN A 833 -39.16 -0.09 17.92
N CYS A 834 -38.47 0.93 17.41
CA CYS A 834 -37.40 1.64 18.12
C CYS A 834 -37.95 2.71 19.09
N SER A 835 -37.20 3.06 20.14
CA SER A 835 -37.54 4.15 21.05
C SER A 835 -36.49 5.25 21.04
N LEU A 836 -36.98 6.49 21.22
CA LEU A 836 -36.18 7.70 21.43
C LEU A 836 -36.74 8.36 22.68
N VAL A 837 -36.01 8.30 23.79
CA VAL A 837 -36.51 8.67 25.12
C VAL A 837 -35.56 9.64 25.82
N GLY A 838 -36.10 10.75 26.33
CA GLY A 838 -35.34 11.70 27.15
C GLY A 838 -34.11 12.31 26.47
N THR A 839 -34.00 12.23 25.15
CA THR A 839 -32.84 12.65 24.37
C THR A 839 -32.92 14.13 24.02
N THR A 840 -31.78 14.82 24.03
CA THR A 840 -31.66 16.24 23.67
C THR A 840 -30.95 16.39 22.34
N LEU A 841 -31.61 17.04 21.38
CA LEU A 841 -31.08 17.37 20.06
C LEU A 841 -30.94 18.89 19.94
N THR A 842 -29.71 19.38 19.79
CA THR A 842 -29.40 20.81 19.66
C THR A 842 -28.74 21.09 18.31
N GLY A 843 -29.43 21.78 17.40
CA GLY A 843 -28.92 22.08 16.06
C GLY A 843 -28.57 23.54 15.82
N LEU A 844 -27.82 23.79 14.75
CA LEU A 844 -27.55 25.11 14.19
C LEU A 844 -28.43 25.37 12.97
N GLY A 845 -28.33 26.57 12.39
CA GLY A 845 -29.14 27.01 11.25
C GLY A 845 -28.78 26.28 9.96
N GLY A 846 -29.34 25.09 9.77
CA GLY A 846 -29.06 24.17 8.66
C GLY A 846 -28.82 22.71 9.10
N SER A 847 -28.78 22.41 10.40
CA SER A 847 -28.73 21.02 10.88
C SER A 847 -30.06 20.29 10.67
N GLY A 848 -30.03 18.96 10.56
CA GLY A 848 -31.20 18.14 10.21
C GLY A 848 -31.60 17.06 11.24
N MET A 849 -32.81 16.51 11.07
CA MET A 849 -33.25 15.24 11.65
C MET A 849 -34.11 14.50 10.62
N GLY A 850 -33.77 13.24 10.35
CA GLY A 850 -34.40 12.40 9.34
C GLY A 850 -35.10 11.18 9.94
N LEU A 851 -36.38 10.97 9.59
CA LEU A 851 -37.13 9.75 9.92
C LEU A 851 -37.76 9.20 8.63
N TYR A 852 -37.17 8.16 8.06
CA TYR A 852 -37.54 7.58 6.76
C TYR A 852 -38.03 6.14 6.92
N ASN A 853 -39.29 5.86 6.56
CA ASN A 853 -39.93 4.54 6.68
C ASN A 853 -39.81 3.94 8.08
N VAL A 854 -40.24 4.69 9.09
CA VAL A 854 -40.19 4.29 10.51
C VAL A 854 -41.57 3.80 10.96
N SER A 855 -41.62 2.67 11.70
CA SER A 855 -42.88 2.14 12.22
C SER A 855 -42.81 1.68 13.68
N GLY A 856 -43.92 1.79 14.41
CA GLY A 856 -44.04 1.31 15.79
C GLY A 856 -43.16 2.04 16.81
N ALA A 857 -42.63 3.22 16.48
CA ALA A 857 -41.65 3.90 17.30
C ALA A 857 -42.26 4.54 18.57
N ASN A 858 -41.46 4.67 19.62
CA ASN A 858 -41.84 5.36 20.86
C ASN A 858 -40.93 6.58 21.10
N ILE A 859 -41.42 7.77 20.75
CA ILE A 859 -40.70 9.04 20.87
C ILE A 859 -41.28 9.81 22.07
N THR A 860 -40.62 9.70 23.24
CA THR A 860 -41.14 10.25 24.50
C THR A 860 -40.13 11.14 25.25
N GLY A 861 -40.55 12.30 25.74
CA GLY A 861 -39.75 13.08 26.70
C GLY A 861 -38.54 13.80 26.10
N ASN A 862 -38.44 13.90 24.78
CA ASN A 862 -37.26 14.46 24.10
C ASN A 862 -37.33 15.98 24.00
N THR A 863 -36.17 16.62 23.99
CA THR A 863 -36.03 18.06 23.73
C THR A 863 -35.32 18.26 22.40
N ILE A 864 -35.98 18.92 21.46
CA ILE A 864 -35.46 19.22 20.13
C ILE A 864 -35.47 20.74 19.95
N ASN A 865 -34.29 21.33 19.79
CA ASN A 865 -34.08 22.77 19.74
C ASN A 865 -33.07 23.14 18.64
N PHE A 866 -33.44 24.04 17.74
CA PHE A 866 -32.58 24.48 16.64
C PHE A 866 -32.35 25.99 16.70
N THR A 867 -31.09 26.37 16.90
CA THR A 867 -30.66 27.77 16.99
C THR A 867 -30.26 28.29 15.60
N CYS A 868 -30.71 29.50 15.24
CA CYS A 868 -30.48 30.04 13.90
C CYS A 868 -29.29 31.01 13.89
N SER A 869 -28.24 30.66 13.15
CA SER A 869 -27.07 31.49 12.85
C SER A 869 -26.89 31.74 11.35
N GLY A 870 -27.97 32.13 10.65
CA GLY A 870 -27.86 32.84 9.36
C GLY A 870 -27.59 32.04 8.08
N GLY A 871 -27.69 30.70 8.11
CA GLY A 871 -27.61 29.83 6.93
C GLY A 871 -28.96 29.57 6.22
N PRO A 872 -28.96 28.95 5.03
CA PRO A 872 -30.17 28.40 4.43
C PRO A 872 -30.72 27.26 5.30
N LEU A 873 -32.04 27.25 5.51
CA LEU A 873 -32.68 26.26 6.38
C LEU A 873 -32.69 24.88 5.68
N ARG A 874 -31.94 23.91 6.21
CA ARG A 874 -32.30 22.49 6.00
C ARG A 874 -33.53 22.15 6.84
N ARG A 875 -34.02 20.93 6.63
CA ARG A 875 -35.36 20.50 7.02
C ARG A 875 -35.27 19.41 8.08
N VAL A 876 -36.23 19.44 8.99
CA VAL A 876 -36.67 18.17 9.60
C VAL A 876 -37.51 17.47 8.54
N GLU A 877 -37.05 16.30 8.09
CA GLU A 877 -37.73 15.49 7.08
C GLU A 877 -38.27 14.22 7.74
N ILE A 878 -39.60 14.12 7.81
CA ILE A 878 -40.31 12.90 8.21
C ILE A 878 -40.97 12.34 6.96
N SER A 879 -40.50 11.18 6.50
CA SER A 879 -41.02 10.49 5.32
C SER A 879 -41.51 9.11 5.73
N SER A 880 -42.82 8.96 5.92
CA SER A 880 -43.48 7.76 6.41
C SER A 880 -43.07 7.37 7.85
N LEU A 881 -43.73 8.01 8.82
CA LEU A 881 -43.76 7.56 10.23
C LEU A 881 -45.15 6.96 10.52
N THR A 882 -45.18 5.70 10.96
CA THR A 882 -46.45 4.95 11.10
C THR A 882 -46.62 4.20 12.41
N ASN A 883 -47.87 4.05 12.88
CA ASN A 883 -48.24 3.28 14.09
C ASN A 883 -47.40 3.62 15.35
N SER A 884 -46.86 4.82 15.43
CA SER A 884 -45.87 5.24 16.44
C SER A 884 -46.52 6.13 17.51
N THR A 885 -45.92 6.17 18.71
CA THR A 885 -46.34 7.07 19.80
C THR A 885 -45.35 8.23 19.93
N VAL A 886 -45.85 9.46 19.93
CA VAL A 886 -45.06 10.69 20.10
C VAL A 886 -45.68 11.52 21.23
N ARG A 887 -45.06 11.57 22.40
CA ARG A 887 -45.65 12.27 23.56
C ARG A 887 -44.63 12.93 24.49
N GLU A 888 -45.05 13.95 25.22
CA GLU A 888 -44.21 14.62 26.23
C GLU A 888 -42.90 15.19 25.66
N ASN A 889 -42.84 15.50 24.36
CA ASN A 889 -41.68 16.10 23.72
C ASN A 889 -41.79 17.63 23.63
N LEU A 890 -40.67 18.32 23.76
CA LEU A 890 -40.50 19.72 23.38
C LEU A 890 -39.90 19.77 21.98
N LEU A 891 -40.67 20.25 21.00
CA LEU A 891 -40.33 20.28 19.58
C LEU A 891 -40.30 21.74 19.10
N ASP A 892 -39.12 22.38 19.14
CA ASP A 892 -38.96 23.75 18.65
C ASP A 892 -38.52 23.77 17.18
N PHE A 893 -39.48 24.04 16.29
CA PHE A 893 -39.27 24.23 14.85
C PHE A 893 -39.43 25.71 14.45
N SER A 894 -39.41 26.66 15.40
CA SER A 894 -39.70 28.09 15.15
C SER A 894 -38.74 28.77 14.17
N ARG A 895 -37.60 28.12 13.88
CA ARG A 895 -36.50 28.62 13.04
C ARG A 895 -36.15 27.71 11.86
N MET A 896 -36.99 26.74 11.49
CA MET A 896 -36.69 25.76 10.43
C MET A 896 -37.83 25.53 9.44
N ASP A 897 -37.49 24.96 8.29
CA ASP A 897 -38.46 24.32 7.40
C ASP A 897 -38.83 22.93 7.96
N PHE A 898 -40.13 22.62 7.99
CA PHE A 898 -40.66 21.34 8.50
C PHE A 898 -41.39 20.60 7.37
N SER A 899 -40.81 19.48 6.93
CA SER A 899 -41.34 18.66 5.83
C SER A 899 -41.83 17.32 6.36
N VAL A 900 -43.09 16.99 6.09
CA VAL A 900 -43.71 15.76 6.56
C VAL A 900 -44.56 15.13 5.46
N ASP A 901 -44.30 13.85 5.20
CA ASP A 901 -45.10 12.96 4.36
C ASP A 901 -45.35 11.61 5.05
N GLY A 902 -46.42 10.92 4.65
CA GLY A 902 -46.70 9.55 5.09
C GLY A 902 -47.08 9.35 6.56
N LEU A 903 -47.34 10.40 7.35
CA LEU A 903 -47.83 10.27 8.74
C LEU A 903 -49.16 9.50 8.80
N ARG A 904 -49.18 8.30 9.40
CA ARG A 904 -50.38 7.47 9.49
C ARG A 904 -50.43 6.57 10.73
N GLY A 905 -51.57 6.56 11.42
CA GLY A 905 -51.82 5.62 12.52
C GLY A 905 -51.11 5.96 13.83
N ASN A 906 -50.53 7.15 13.94
CA ASN A 906 -49.73 7.54 15.10
C ASN A 906 -50.59 8.11 16.24
N LEU A 907 -50.09 8.00 17.47
CA LEU A 907 -50.67 8.57 18.68
C LEU A 907 -49.78 9.73 19.17
N ILE A 908 -50.25 10.97 18.98
CA ILE A 908 -49.44 12.19 19.14
C ILE A 908 -50.12 13.12 20.15
N TYR A 909 -49.64 13.18 21.39
CA TYR A 909 -50.32 13.94 22.46
C TYR A 909 -49.37 14.42 23.56
N ARG A 910 -49.76 15.45 24.32
CA ARG A 910 -48.95 16.12 25.34
C ARG A 910 -47.56 16.55 24.83
N ASN A 911 -47.44 16.99 23.58
CA ASN A 911 -46.20 17.61 23.08
C ASN A 911 -46.32 19.14 23.13
N THR A 912 -45.19 19.83 23.31
CA THR A 912 -45.06 21.28 23.12
C THR A 912 -44.44 21.52 21.74
N ILE A 913 -45.26 21.92 20.77
CA ILE A 913 -44.86 22.12 19.37
C ILE A 913 -44.76 23.62 19.09
N VAL A 914 -43.56 24.10 18.76
CA VAL A 914 -43.31 25.49 18.37
C VAL A 914 -43.15 25.57 16.86
N LEU A 915 -44.14 26.15 16.18
CA LEU A 915 -44.16 26.37 14.74
C LEU A 915 -43.57 27.75 14.36
N PRO A 916 -42.98 27.89 13.16
CA PRO A 916 -42.52 29.18 12.66
C PRO A 916 -43.68 30.16 12.44
N ALA A 917 -43.41 31.46 12.63
CA ALA A 917 -44.42 32.51 12.47
C ALA A 917 -44.90 32.61 11.00
N PRO A 918 -46.21 32.88 10.74
CA PRO A 918 -46.74 32.93 9.39
C PRO A 918 -46.19 34.12 8.59
N GLY A 919 -45.25 33.82 7.68
CA GLY A 919 -44.73 34.78 6.70
C GLY A 919 -45.69 35.01 5.51
N PRO A 920 -45.55 36.13 4.78
CA PRO A 920 -46.39 36.43 3.61
C PRO A 920 -46.13 35.42 2.48
N ALA A 921 -47.18 34.70 2.06
CA ALA A 921 -47.07 33.66 1.05
C ALA A 921 -46.80 34.21 -0.36
N SER A 922 -45.75 33.69 -1.00
CA SER A 922 -45.53 33.78 -2.44
C SER A 922 -45.43 32.36 -3.01
N LEU A 923 -46.34 32.01 -3.92
CA LEU A 923 -46.40 30.70 -4.57
C LEU A 923 -45.25 30.54 -5.58
N SER A 924 -44.47 29.46 -5.46
CA SER A 924 -43.70 28.89 -6.56
C SER A 924 -43.95 27.38 -6.65
N SER A 925 -43.75 26.81 -7.84
CA SER A 925 -44.17 25.46 -8.19
C SER A 925 -43.24 24.38 -7.62
N ALA A 926 -43.83 23.34 -7.03
CA ALA A 926 -43.10 22.14 -6.62
C ALA A 926 -42.44 21.44 -7.83
N LEU A 927 -41.20 20.96 -7.64
CA LEU A 927 -40.56 20.04 -8.58
C LEU A 927 -41.22 18.64 -8.48
N PRO A 928 -41.21 17.82 -9.55
CA PRO A 928 -41.86 16.52 -9.56
C PRO A 928 -41.18 15.48 -8.65
N LEU A 929 -41.94 14.47 -8.19
CA LEU A 929 -41.48 13.38 -7.32
C LEU A 929 -40.40 12.44 -7.91
N ALA A 930 -39.88 12.69 -9.12
CA ALA A 930 -39.09 11.72 -9.88
C ALA A 930 -37.56 11.77 -9.65
N GLU A 931 -37.04 12.72 -8.86
CA GLU A 931 -35.59 12.90 -8.61
C GLU A 931 -35.20 12.60 -7.14
N ARG A 932 -36.01 11.83 -6.40
CA ARG A 932 -35.80 11.48 -4.98
C ARG A 932 -35.67 9.96 -4.71
N GLU A 933 -35.23 9.18 -5.69
CA GLU A 933 -34.75 7.81 -5.42
C GLU A 933 -33.25 7.85 -5.05
N HIS A 934 -32.88 7.06 -4.05
CA HIS A 934 -31.58 7.04 -3.35
C HIS A 934 -31.31 8.28 -2.48
N GLY A 935 -31.54 8.12 -1.17
CA GLY A 935 -31.21 9.11 -0.14
C GLY A 935 -29.71 9.15 0.14
N TYR A 936 -28.93 9.72 -0.77
CA TYR A 936 -27.52 10.04 -0.53
C TYR A 936 -27.27 11.52 -0.74
N ALA A 937 -26.36 12.06 0.06
CA ALA A 937 -25.92 13.44 -0.01
C ALA A 937 -25.01 13.67 -1.22
N ARG A 938 -25.58 13.57 -2.43
CA ARG A 938 -25.19 14.48 -3.51
C ARG A 938 -25.62 15.89 -3.11
N THR A 939 -24.91 16.49 -2.16
CA THR A 939 -24.77 17.93 -2.09
C THR A 939 -24.09 18.35 -3.39
N ARG A 940 -24.91 18.58 -4.44
CA ARG A 940 -24.46 19.35 -5.60
C ARG A 940 -23.78 20.59 -5.04
N PRO A 941 -22.59 20.96 -5.55
CA PRO A 941 -21.93 22.16 -5.09
C PRO A 941 -22.91 23.34 -5.19
N PHE A 942 -23.05 24.11 -4.12
CA PHE A 942 -23.52 25.49 -4.21
C PHE A 942 -22.36 26.32 -4.81
N SER A 943 -21.91 25.97 -6.02
CA SER A 943 -20.90 26.70 -6.77
C SER A 943 -21.59 27.78 -7.60
N GLY A 944 -21.18 29.03 -7.38
CA GLY A 944 -21.69 30.18 -8.13
C GLY A 944 -22.39 31.25 -7.28
N LEU A 945 -21.65 31.87 -6.35
CA LEU A 945 -21.82 33.30 -6.15
C LEU A 945 -20.89 34.06 -7.10
N SER A 946 -21.33 34.20 -8.35
CA SER A 946 -20.97 35.34 -9.19
C SER A 946 -22.23 36.15 -9.50
N ASP A 947 -22.26 37.36 -8.95
CA ASP A 947 -23.12 38.49 -9.31
C ASP A 947 -24.62 38.23 -9.63
N GLY A 948 -25.44 38.31 -8.57
CA GLY A 948 -26.61 39.19 -8.61
C GLY A 948 -27.92 38.65 -9.20
N VAL A 949 -28.42 37.52 -8.68
CA VAL A 949 -29.85 37.16 -8.78
C VAL A 949 -30.43 36.90 -7.37
N ALA A 950 -31.73 37.15 -7.21
CA ALA A 950 -32.39 37.35 -5.92
C ALA A 950 -32.41 36.12 -4.99
N GLN A 951 -32.54 36.41 -3.69
CA GLN A 951 -32.73 35.43 -2.61
C GLN A 951 -33.83 34.41 -2.93
N VAL A 952 -33.54 33.12 -2.73
CA VAL A 952 -34.55 32.06 -2.69
C VAL A 952 -34.95 31.80 -1.23
N SER A 953 -35.76 32.71 -0.68
CA SER A 953 -36.43 32.57 0.61
C SER A 953 -37.91 32.22 0.38
N SER A 954 -38.21 30.93 0.18
CA SER A 954 -39.58 30.44 -0.03
C SER A 954 -39.93 29.31 0.94
N VAL A 955 -40.65 29.67 2.00
CA VAL A 955 -41.12 28.78 3.07
C VAL A 955 -42.15 27.78 2.54
N SER A 956 -41.90 26.50 2.77
CA SER A 956 -42.88 25.43 2.54
C SER A 956 -43.30 24.81 3.88
N CYS A 957 -44.19 25.49 4.61
CA CYS A 957 -44.98 24.81 5.64
C CYS A 957 -45.75 23.65 4.95
N ALA A 958 -45.63 22.43 5.48
CA ALA A 958 -46.16 21.20 4.92
C ALA A 958 -47.50 21.40 4.17
N SER A 959 -47.56 21.00 2.90
CA SER A 959 -48.80 21.11 2.14
C SER A 959 -49.90 20.32 2.85
N LYS A 960 -51.12 20.86 2.90
CA LYS A 960 -52.26 20.33 3.67
C LYS A 960 -52.77 18.94 3.21
N ALA A 961 -52.03 18.28 2.32
CA ALA A 961 -52.35 17.06 1.59
C ALA A 961 -51.47 15.84 1.95
N THR A 962 -50.35 16.00 2.67
CA THR A 962 -49.40 14.90 2.95
C THR A 962 -49.61 14.17 4.28
N VAL A 963 -50.35 14.76 5.24
CA VAL A 963 -50.79 14.06 6.45
C VAL A 963 -52.00 13.19 6.12
N GLN A 964 -51.85 11.87 6.23
CA GLN A 964 -52.91 10.91 5.88
C GLN A 964 -53.89 10.70 7.04
N ALA A 965 -55.11 10.29 6.72
CA ALA A 965 -56.17 10.07 7.71
C ALA A 965 -55.89 8.83 8.58
N GLY A 966 -56.03 8.99 9.90
CA GLY A 966 -55.96 7.91 10.89
C GLY A 966 -54.97 8.16 12.03
N ASN A 967 -54.47 9.37 12.22
CA ASN A 967 -53.66 9.72 13.39
C ASN A 967 -54.59 10.13 14.56
N THR A 968 -54.10 10.01 15.80
CA THR A 968 -54.83 10.40 17.01
C THR A 968 -54.04 11.48 17.75
N TRP A 969 -54.55 12.70 17.78
CA TRP A 969 -53.84 13.89 18.28
C TRP A 969 -54.12 14.21 19.76
N HIS A 970 -54.56 13.22 20.52
CA HIS A 970 -54.87 13.35 21.95
C HIS A 970 -54.64 12.02 22.68
N SER A 971 -54.59 12.06 24.01
CA SER A 971 -54.45 10.86 24.85
C SER A 971 -55.53 9.82 24.53
N PRO A 972 -55.23 8.51 24.61
CA PRO A 972 -56.20 7.46 24.27
C PRO A 972 -57.32 7.36 25.30
N ASP A 973 -57.02 7.71 26.55
CA ASP A 973 -57.93 7.80 27.69
C ASP A 973 -57.87 9.22 28.30
N PRO A 974 -58.90 9.66 29.07
CA PRO A 974 -58.82 10.88 29.86
C PRO A 974 -57.72 10.78 30.93
N ILE A 975 -56.91 11.82 31.05
CA ILE A 975 -55.80 11.91 32.01
C ILE A 975 -56.21 12.87 33.14
N ALA A 976 -55.88 12.52 34.38
CA ALA A 976 -55.98 13.44 35.50
C ALA A 976 -54.76 14.37 35.51
N TYR A 977 -54.98 15.67 35.50
CA TYR A 977 -53.92 16.68 35.48
C TYR A 977 -54.32 17.90 36.32
N TRP A 978 -53.34 18.71 36.73
CA TRP A 978 -53.58 19.93 37.48
C TRP A 978 -53.22 21.14 36.64
N TYR A 979 -54.21 21.96 36.31
CA TYR A 979 -54.01 23.22 35.59
C TYR A 979 -54.27 24.39 36.54
N ARG A 980 -53.28 25.28 36.67
CA ARG A 980 -53.32 26.45 37.58
C ARG A 980 -53.80 26.11 39.00
N GLY A 981 -53.36 24.98 39.53
CA GLY A 981 -53.69 24.48 40.87
C GLY A 981 -55.03 23.73 41.01
N THR A 982 -55.88 23.71 39.97
CA THR A 982 -57.13 22.95 39.99
C THR A 982 -56.95 21.59 39.32
N GLY A 983 -57.35 20.52 40.02
CA GLY A 983 -57.34 19.16 39.47
C GLY A 983 -58.50 18.95 38.50
N GLN A 984 -58.17 18.53 37.28
CA GLN A 984 -59.08 18.28 36.17
C GLN A 984 -58.93 16.83 35.68
N THR A 985 -59.88 16.35 34.88
CA THR A 985 -59.76 15.04 34.19
C THR A 985 -60.42 15.13 32.82
N ASN A 986 -59.61 15.13 31.77
CA ASN A 986 -60.07 15.25 30.38
C ASN A 986 -59.05 14.58 29.43
N PHE A 987 -59.39 14.42 28.15
CA PHE A 987 -58.39 14.06 27.13
C PHE A 987 -57.40 15.21 26.96
N THR A 988 -56.11 14.88 26.76
CA THR A 988 -55.07 15.91 26.58
C THR A 988 -54.50 15.82 25.18
N GLY A 989 -54.57 16.92 24.42
CA GLY A 989 -53.96 17.07 23.10
C GLY A 989 -52.55 17.62 23.20
N ASN A 990 -52.13 18.43 22.23
CA ASN A 990 -50.81 19.05 22.16
C ASN A 990 -50.92 20.56 22.37
N HIS A 991 -49.83 21.17 22.84
CA HIS A 991 -49.68 22.62 22.83
C HIS A 991 -49.06 23.05 21.49
N TRP A 992 -49.66 24.05 20.85
CA TRP A 992 -49.21 24.60 19.57
C TRP A 992 -48.93 26.09 19.74
N SER A 993 -47.72 26.56 19.44
CA SER A 993 -47.33 27.98 19.61
C SER A 993 -48.15 28.98 18.80
N THR A 994 -48.91 28.51 17.80
CA THR A 994 -49.79 29.29 16.93
C THR A 994 -51.28 29.11 17.26
N TYR A 995 -51.62 28.44 18.37
CA TYR A 995 -53.01 28.31 18.81
C TYR A 995 -53.49 29.60 19.48
N ASP A 996 -54.55 30.21 18.94
CA ASP A 996 -55.14 31.46 19.38
C ASP A 996 -56.58 31.30 19.91
N GLY A 997 -56.99 30.06 20.18
CA GLY A 997 -58.30 29.72 20.73
C GLY A 997 -58.49 30.16 22.20
N THR A 998 -59.67 29.89 22.73
CA THR A 998 -60.06 30.26 24.09
C THR A 998 -60.35 29.04 24.94
N ASP A 999 -60.01 29.11 26.23
CA ASP A 999 -60.54 28.24 27.28
C ASP A 999 -61.52 29.05 28.14
N THR A 1000 -62.82 28.88 27.85
CA THR A 1000 -63.92 29.55 28.56
C THR A 1000 -64.29 28.79 29.84
N ASN A 1001 -63.91 27.52 29.93
CA ASN A 1001 -64.38 26.60 30.95
C ASN A 1001 -63.40 26.47 32.14
N GLY A 1002 -62.13 26.83 31.92
CA GLY A 1002 -61.06 26.88 32.91
C GLY A 1002 -60.31 25.55 33.12
N ASP A 1003 -60.49 24.55 32.25
CA ASP A 1003 -59.77 23.28 32.34
C ASP A 1003 -58.40 23.30 31.68
N GLY A 1004 -58.02 24.38 30.98
CA GLY A 1004 -56.75 24.49 30.28
C GLY A 1004 -56.72 23.78 28.94
N ILE A 1005 -57.86 23.28 28.45
CA ILE A 1005 -58.01 22.79 27.09
C ILE A 1005 -58.82 23.80 26.28
N GLY A 1006 -58.34 24.14 25.09
CA GLY A 1006 -59.01 25.10 24.23
C GLY A 1006 -60.33 24.57 23.68
N ASP A 1007 -61.39 25.37 23.79
CA ASP A 1007 -62.76 25.02 23.40
C ASP A 1007 -62.91 24.77 21.87
N THR A 1008 -61.94 25.24 21.07
CA THR A 1008 -61.92 25.10 19.60
C THR A 1008 -60.80 24.17 19.12
N PRO A 1009 -61.08 23.08 18.36
CA PRO A 1009 -60.05 22.21 17.81
C PRO A 1009 -59.02 22.94 16.93
N PHE A 1010 -57.74 22.56 17.04
CA PHE A 1010 -56.67 23.02 16.15
C PHE A 1010 -56.65 22.18 14.87
N VAL A 1011 -56.65 22.83 13.70
CA VAL A 1011 -56.76 22.16 12.39
C VAL A 1011 -55.39 21.94 11.79
N ILE A 1012 -54.97 20.68 11.70
CA ILE A 1012 -53.64 20.26 11.26
C ILE A 1012 -53.63 20.04 9.74
N ALA A 1013 -54.54 19.19 9.25
CA ALA A 1013 -54.72 18.94 7.82
C ALA A 1013 -56.22 18.84 7.46
N ALA A 1014 -56.54 18.55 6.20
CA ALA A 1014 -57.93 18.60 5.71
C ALA A 1014 -58.91 17.67 6.48
N ASN A 1015 -58.42 16.55 7.02
CA ASN A 1015 -59.20 15.56 7.77
C ASN A 1015 -58.60 15.23 9.15
N GLU A 1016 -57.63 16.02 9.64
CA GLU A 1016 -56.85 15.76 10.85
C GLU A 1016 -56.85 17.00 11.75
N THR A 1017 -57.28 16.82 13.01
CA THR A 1017 -57.48 17.91 13.98
C THR A 1017 -57.09 17.46 15.38
N ASP A 1018 -56.35 18.29 16.10
CA ASP A 1018 -56.25 18.18 17.55
C ASP A 1018 -57.54 18.72 18.17
N ARG A 1019 -58.28 17.84 18.86
CA ARG A 1019 -59.57 18.19 19.48
C ARG A 1019 -59.45 18.71 20.90
N TYR A 1020 -58.27 18.59 21.50
CA TYR A 1020 -58.02 18.95 22.89
C TYR A 1020 -56.73 19.77 23.01
N PRO A 1021 -56.54 20.83 22.18
CA PRO A 1021 -55.31 21.61 22.19
C PRO A 1021 -55.07 22.23 23.57
N LEU A 1022 -53.85 22.13 24.06
CA LEU A 1022 -53.48 22.65 25.37
C LEU A 1022 -53.24 24.16 25.29
N MET A 1023 -53.81 24.91 26.24
CA MET A 1023 -53.70 26.38 26.33
C MET A 1023 -52.31 26.86 26.75
N GLU A 1024 -51.55 26.03 27.44
CA GLU A 1024 -50.16 26.25 27.84
C GLU A 1024 -49.32 25.02 27.46
N ARG A 1025 -47.99 25.12 27.58
CA ARG A 1025 -47.06 24.00 27.36
C ARG A 1025 -47.46 22.77 28.19
N PHE A 1026 -47.24 21.54 27.70
CA PHE A 1026 -47.71 20.32 28.38
C PHE A 1026 -47.15 20.16 29.82
N GLU A 1027 -45.98 20.75 30.07
CA GLU A 1027 -45.31 20.84 31.36
C GLU A 1027 -46.15 21.58 32.42
N ALA A 1028 -47.07 22.46 32.02
CA ALA A 1028 -48.04 23.13 32.88
C ALA A 1028 -49.25 22.24 33.28
N TYR A 1029 -49.25 20.97 32.86
CA TYR A 1029 -50.29 19.97 33.12
C TYR A 1029 -49.71 18.74 33.85
N PRO A 1030 -49.10 18.92 35.05
CA PRO A 1030 -48.60 17.82 35.87
C PRO A 1030 -49.73 16.84 36.20
N THR A 1031 -49.40 15.55 36.19
CA THR A 1031 -50.32 14.43 36.48
C THR A 1031 -50.39 14.05 37.96
N SER A 1032 -49.83 14.90 38.83
CA SER A 1032 -49.81 14.76 40.28
C SER A 1032 -50.26 16.05 40.95
N PRO A 1033 -50.95 16.00 42.10
CA PRO A 1033 -51.41 17.19 42.79
C PRO A 1033 -50.25 18.06 43.29
N PRO A 1034 -50.35 19.41 43.17
CA PRO A 1034 -49.47 20.32 43.89
C PRO A 1034 -49.57 20.07 45.39
N SER A 1035 -48.43 20.06 46.09
CA SER A 1035 -48.40 19.90 47.55
C SER A 1035 -48.96 21.14 48.25
N ASP A 1036 -49.99 20.97 49.07
CA ASP A 1036 -50.53 22.04 49.92
C ASP A 1036 -49.45 22.61 50.85
N GLY A 1037 -49.31 23.95 50.88
CA GLY A 1037 -48.16 24.63 51.47
C GLY A 1037 -48.05 24.54 52.99
N GLY A 1038 -46.89 24.04 53.46
CA GLY A 1038 -46.45 24.08 54.86
C GLY A 1038 -45.09 23.40 54.98
N ASP A 1039 -44.01 24.18 54.85
CA ASP A 1039 -42.63 23.71 54.56
C ASP A 1039 -42.55 22.83 53.30
N SER A 1040 -42.33 23.46 52.13
CA SER A 1040 -42.07 22.73 50.89
C SER A 1040 -40.63 22.20 50.86
N SER A 1041 -40.40 21.06 51.53
CA SER A 1041 -39.32 20.15 51.14
C SER A 1041 -39.85 19.21 50.04
N SER A 1042 -39.50 19.50 48.79
CA SER A 1042 -39.67 18.58 47.66
C SER A 1042 -38.31 18.05 47.23
N ASP A 1043 -38.19 16.73 47.11
CA ASP A 1043 -36.97 16.09 46.62
C ASP A 1043 -36.67 16.55 45.19
N GLY A 1044 -35.45 17.06 44.97
CA GLY A 1044 -34.92 17.35 43.63
C GLY A 1044 -35.23 18.75 43.08
N GLY A 1045 -34.49 19.76 43.57
CA GLY A 1045 -34.16 20.95 42.78
C GLY A 1045 -35.27 21.93 42.40
N LEU A 1046 -36.49 21.83 42.95
CA LEU A 1046 -37.60 22.74 42.64
C LEU A 1046 -38.38 23.10 43.90
N ALA A 1047 -38.68 24.40 44.09
CA ALA A 1047 -39.50 24.91 45.17
C ALA A 1047 -40.31 26.15 44.72
N ALA A 1048 -41.48 26.38 45.31
CA ALA A 1048 -42.38 27.47 44.91
C ALA A 1048 -43.12 28.11 46.10
N SER A 1049 -43.54 29.36 45.93
CA SER A 1049 -44.34 30.12 46.90
C SER A 1049 -45.47 30.88 46.22
N GLY A 1050 -46.50 31.23 47.01
CA GLY A 1050 -47.69 31.92 46.53
C GLY A 1050 -47.48 33.41 46.24
N ASN A 1051 -48.59 34.15 46.19
CA ASN A 1051 -48.57 35.60 45.91
C ASN A 1051 -47.81 36.38 46.99
N LEU A 1052 -46.99 37.34 46.57
CA LEU A 1052 -46.16 38.17 47.47
C LEU A 1052 -46.32 39.66 47.15
N ASN A 1053 -46.42 40.48 48.19
CA ASN A 1053 -46.51 41.94 48.11
C ASN A 1053 -45.12 42.60 48.19
N PRO A 1054 -44.94 43.84 47.67
CA PRO A 1054 -43.65 44.53 47.70
C PRO A 1054 -43.05 44.58 49.12
N GLY A 1055 -41.82 44.11 49.26
CA GLY A 1055 -41.10 44.03 50.55
C GLY A 1055 -41.34 42.76 51.35
N GLU A 1056 -42.21 41.84 50.93
CA GLU A 1056 -42.32 40.51 51.53
C GLU A 1056 -41.18 39.61 51.07
N THR A 1057 -40.70 38.75 52.00
CA THR A 1057 -39.66 37.75 51.75
C THR A 1057 -40.24 36.36 51.92
N THR A 1058 -40.00 35.48 50.95
CA THR A 1058 -40.27 34.04 51.08
C THR A 1058 -38.96 33.26 51.20
N SER A 1059 -38.96 32.14 51.90
CA SER A 1059 -37.81 31.24 52.06
C SER A 1059 -38.15 29.86 51.51
N LEU A 1060 -37.32 29.37 50.60
CA LEU A 1060 -37.44 28.08 49.95
C LEU A 1060 -36.28 27.18 50.38
N HIS A 1061 -36.56 25.92 50.69
CA HIS A 1061 -35.56 24.93 51.10
C HIS A 1061 -35.35 23.88 50.02
N PHE A 1062 -34.11 23.42 49.84
CA PHE A 1062 -33.73 22.51 48.77
C PHE A 1062 -32.92 21.32 49.30
N THR A 1063 -33.12 20.14 48.70
CA THR A 1063 -32.35 18.91 48.94
C THR A 1063 -31.76 18.42 47.61
N GLY A 1064 -30.56 17.82 47.66
CA GLY A 1064 -29.87 17.26 46.47
C GLY A 1064 -28.85 18.18 45.78
N SER A 1065 -28.58 19.37 46.31
CA SER A 1065 -27.55 20.31 45.86
C SER A 1065 -26.74 20.83 47.06
N ALA A 1066 -25.59 21.47 46.80
CA ALA A 1066 -24.88 22.26 47.81
C ALA A 1066 -25.73 23.42 48.35
N VAL A 1067 -26.64 23.99 47.54
CA VAL A 1067 -27.60 25.00 48.01
C VAL A 1067 -28.71 24.33 48.82
N THR A 1068 -28.84 24.75 50.07
CA THR A 1068 -29.80 24.23 51.06
C THR A 1068 -31.03 25.14 51.23
N GLY A 1069 -30.95 26.38 50.76
CA GLY A 1069 -32.07 27.32 50.79
C GLY A 1069 -31.85 28.57 49.95
N VAL A 1070 -32.95 29.19 49.53
CA VAL A 1070 -32.97 30.51 48.87
C VAL A 1070 -34.13 31.32 49.42
N SER A 1071 -33.82 32.49 50.01
CA SER A 1071 -34.82 33.48 50.42
C SER A 1071 -34.88 34.60 49.40
N VAL A 1072 -36.07 34.92 48.89
CA VAL A 1072 -36.28 35.97 47.88
C VAL A 1072 -37.18 37.05 48.44
N THR A 1073 -36.73 38.31 48.38
CA THR A 1073 -37.52 39.49 48.73
C THR A 1073 -38.03 40.14 47.46
N VAL A 1074 -39.35 40.38 47.36
CA VAL A 1074 -39.94 40.92 46.12
C VAL A 1074 -39.95 42.46 46.11
N GLY A 1075 -39.59 43.07 44.99
CA GLY A 1075 -39.53 44.53 44.82
C GLY A 1075 -40.86 45.14 44.37
N GLN A 1076 -41.68 44.34 43.67
CA GLN A 1076 -43.04 44.67 43.26
C GLN A 1076 -43.98 43.50 43.59
N ARG A 1077 -45.29 43.69 43.44
CA ARG A 1077 -46.26 42.60 43.69
C ARG A 1077 -46.13 41.54 42.60
N ILE A 1078 -46.03 40.28 43.00
CA ILE A 1078 -46.01 39.13 42.08
C ILE A 1078 -47.06 38.10 42.49
N ASP A 1079 -47.76 37.54 41.50
CA ASP A 1079 -48.83 36.56 41.69
C ASP A 1079 -48.29 35.12 41.59
N GLY A 1080 -47.24 34.85 42.38
CA GLY A 1080 -46.54 33.57 42.47
C GLY A 1080 -45.03 33.68 42.18
N ILE A 1081 -44.24 32.79 42.77
CA ILE A 1081 -42.80 32.64 42.47
C ILE A 1081 -42.40 31.18 42.54
N MET A 1082 -41.69 30.70 41.53
CA MET A 1082 -41.07 29.38 41.52
C MET A 1082 -39.57 29.53 41.26
N VAL A 1083 -38.76 28.84 42.06
CA VAL A 1083 -37.31 28.80 41.93
C VAL A 1083 -36.90 27.35 41.67
N THR A 1084 -36.16 27.15 40.59
CA THR A 1084 -35.47 25.88 40.32
C THR A 1084 -33.98 26.05 40.58
N ILE A 1085 -33.36 25.03 41.19
CA ILE A 1085 -31.92 24.93 41.46
C ILE A 1085 -31.47 23.56 40.94
N ALA A 1086 -30.82 23.54 39.78
CA ALA A 1086 -30.30 22.31 39.17
C ALA A 1086 -28.76 22.28 39.25
N PRO A 1087 -28.14 21.19 39.73
CA PRO A 1087 -26.72 20.94 39.51
C PRO A 1087 -26.41 20.89 38.01
N ALA A 1088 -25.33 21.54 37.59
CA ALA A 1088 -24.81 21.46 36.24
C ALA A 1088 -23.45 20.74 36.24
N SER A 1089 -23.18 19.93 35.22
CA SER A 1089 -21.89 19.25 35.04
C SER A 1089 -20.76 20.22 34.66
N SER A 1090 -21.11 21.36 34.04
CA SER A 1090 -20.21 22.47 33.72
C SER A 1090 -20.97 23.80 33.77
N GLY A 1091 -20.23 24.91 33.79
CA GLY A 1091 -20.78 26.26 33.66
C GLY A 1091 -20.17 27.00 32.46
N PRO A 1092 -20.68 28.20 32.13
CA PRO A 1092 -20.08 29.08 31.12
C PRO A 1092 -18.57 29.27 31.31
N ALA A 1093 -17.84 29.35 30.20
CA ALA A 1093 -16.38 29.50 30.23
C ALA A 1093 -15.92 30.77 30.98
N GLY A 1094 -14.72 30.73 31.55
CA GLY A 1094 -14.08 31.89 32.19
C GLY A 1094 -13.93 31.84 33.72
N LEU A 1095 -14.35 30.75 34.40
CA LEU A 1095 -14.06 30.53 35.82
C LEU A 1095 -12.88 29.55 35.97
N SER A 1096 -11.72 30.05 36.41
CA SER A 1096 -10.47 29.28 36.54
C SER A 1096 -10.19 28.78 37.96
N ALA A 1097 -11.14 28.92 38.89
CA ALA A 1097 -11.03 28.47 40.26
C ALA A 1097 -11.54 27.03 40.44
N PRO A 1098 -11.06 26.27 41.45
CA PRO A 1098 -11.65 24.96 41.78
C PRO A 1098 -13.13 25.15 42.17
N VAL A 1099 -14.00 24.42 41.48
CA VAL A 1099 -15.46 24.50 41.63
C VAL A 1099 -15.96 23.26 42.38
N TYR A 1100 -16.74 23.48 43.44
CA TYR A 1100 -17.42 22.42 44.19
C TYR A 1100 -18.67 21.93 43.45
N GLN A 1101 -19.46 22.87 42.92
CA GLN A 1101 -20.65 22.58 42.12
C GLN A 1101 -21.02 23.78 41.23
N TYR A 1102 -21.25 23.54 39.94
CA TYR A 1102 -21.96 24.48 39.07
C TYR A 1102 -23.47 24.29 39.23
N LEU A 1103 -24.21 25.39 39.09
CA LEU A 1103 -25.64 25.46 39.36
C LEU A 1103 -26.33 26.32 38.31
N VAL A 1104 -27.53 25.92 37.88
CA VAL A 1104 -28.46 26.81 37.18
C VAL A 1104 -29.60 27.12 38.14
N ALA A 1105 -29.86 28.41 38.36
CA ALA A 1105 -30.97 28.85 39.19
C ALA A 1105 -31.89 29.76 38.37
N ASN A 1106 -33.12 29.29 38.10
CA ASN A 1106 -34.08 30.01 37.26
C ASN A 1106 -35.33 30.42 38.06
N LEU A 1107 -35.83 31.62 37.79
CA LEU A 1107 -37.13 32.12 38.23
C LEU A 1107 -38.21 31.77 37.19
N THR A 1108 -39.34 31.27 37.68
CA THR A 1108 -40.56 31.03 36.88
C THR A 1108 -41.73 31.80 37.51
N TYR A 1109 -42.67 32.24 36.67
CA TYR A 1109 -43.79 33.16 36.97
C TYR A 1109 -43.41 34.62 37.30
N THR A 1110 -42.12 34.93 37.43
CA THR A 1110 -41.62 36.30 37.63
C THR A 1110 -40.24 36.47 36.96
N THR A 1111 -39.73 37.70 36.92
CA THR A 1111 -38.41 38.06 36.36
C THR A 1111 -37.48 38.65 37.44
N ASP A 1112 -36.19 38.73 37.14
CA ASP A 1112 -35.18 39.34 38.04
C ASP A 1112 -35.51 40.80 38.40
N ASP A 1113 -36.03 41.59 37.45
CA ASP A 1113 -36.43 42.98 37.67
C ASP A 1113 -37.58 43.14 38.70
N ALA A 1114 -38.28 42.06 39.04
CA ALA A 1114 -39.38 42.08 40.00
C ALA A 1114 -38.97 41.79 41.45
N ILE A 1115 -37.71 41.39 41.70
CA ILE A 1115 -37.20 41.10 43.03
C ILE A 1115 -36.30 42.23 43.55
N ALA A 1116 -36.28 42.44 44.86
CA ALA A 1116 -35.39 43.37 45.54
C ALA A 1116 -34.03 42.72 45.91
N GLY A 1117 -33.95 41.39 45.81
CA GLY A 1117 -32.73 40.60 46.02
C GLY A 1117 -33.02 39.18 46.49
N ALA A 1118 -32.03 38.30 46.35
CA ALA A 1118 -32.07 36.92 46.78
C ALA A 1118 -30.91 36.59 47.73
N VAL A 1119 -31.17 35.70 48.69
CA VAL A 1119 -30.21 35.25 49.71
C VAL A 1119 -30.13 33.74 49.62
N PHE A 1120 -28.97 33.22 49.21
CA PHE A 1120 -28.70 31.80 49.09
C PHE A 1120 -28.05 31.30 50.39
N THR A 1121 -28.46 30.16 50.90
CA THR A 1121 -27.73 29.39 51.91
C THR A 1121 -27.25 28.08 51.32
N PHE A 1122 -25.99 27.72 51.57
CA PHE A 1122 -25.38 26.53 51.01
C PHE A 1122 -24.38 25.90 51.98
N GLU A 1123 -24.03 24.63 51.76
CA GLU A 1123 -23.08 23.89 52.59
C GLU A 1123 -22.01 23.18 51.74
N VAL A 1124 -20.79 23.09 52.27
CA VAL A 1124 -19.64 22.43 51.63
C VAL A 1124 -18.96 21.50 52.64
N SER A 1125 -18.49 20.34 52.17
CA SER A 1125 -17.74 19.39 53.01
C SER A 1125 -16.35 19.94 53.37
N THR A 1126 -15.96 19.78 54.63
CA THR A 1126 -14.60 20.14 55.10
C THR A 1126 -13.51 19.37 54.36
N ALA A 1127 -13.74 18.10 54.03
CA ALA A 1127 -12.80 17.27 53.28
C ALA A 1127 -12.50 17.81 51.86
N TRP A 1128 -13.49 18.39 51.16
CA TRP A 1128 -13.26 19.00 49.85
C TRP A 1128 -12.47 20.30 49.96
N LEU A 1129 -12.73 21.11 50.99
CA LEU A 1129 -11.95 22.33 51.25
C LEU A 1129 -10.47 21.99 51.55
N GLU A 1130 -10.22 20.93 52.32
CA GLU A 1130 -8.87 20.42 52.58
C GLU A 1130 -8.19 19.87 51.31
N GLU A 1131 -8.90 19.10 50.48
CA GLU A 1131 -8.39 18.56 49.21
C GLU A 1131 -7.98 19.67 48.22
N GLN A 1132 -8.78 20.74 48.12
CA GLN A 1132 -8.50 21.89 47.25
C GLN A 1132 -7.59 22.95 47.90
N GLY A 1133 -7.15 22.76 49.15
CA GLY A 1133 -6.27 23.68 49.87
C GLY A 1133 -6.90 25.04 50.22
N LEU A 1134 -8.22 25.11 50.34
CA LEU A 1134 -8.99 26.33 50.63
C LEU A 1134 -9.37 26.42 52.11
N SER A 1135 -9.33 27.62 52.69
CA SER A 1135 -10.03 27.88 53.96
C SER A 1135 -11.48 28.31 53.71
N PRO A 1136 -12.40 28.20 54.69
CA PRO A 1136 -13.77 28.72 54.56
C PRO A 1136 -13.87 30.18 54.10
N GLY A 1137 -12.91 31.03 54.47
CA GLY A 1137 -12.87 32.43 54.03
C GLY A 1137 -12.41 32.65 52.58
N ASP A 1138 -12.00 31.60 51.88
CA ASP A 1138 -11.54 31.62 50.49
C ASP A 1138 -12.59 31.06 49.52
N LEU A 1139 -13.84 30.89 49.96
CA LEU A 1139 -14.96 30.37 49.17
C LEU A 1139 -16.03 31.46 48.95
N SER A 1140 -16.55 31.54 47.72
CA SER A 1140 -17.68 32.42 47.38
C SER A 1140 -18.70 31.69 46.49
N LEU A 1141 -19.95 32.15 46.55
CA LEU A 1141 -20.91 31.87 45.48
C LEU A 1141 -20.66 32.86 44.34
N TRP A 1142 -20.36 32.37 43.15
CA TRP A 1142 -20.17 33.19 41.95
C TRP A 1142 -21.48 33.21 41.13
N ARG A 1143 -21.81 34.35 40.51
CA ARG A 1143 -22.90 34.50 39.53
C ARG A 1143 -22.31 34.86 38.17
N TYR A 1144 -22.79 34.21 37.11
CA TYR A 1144 -22.45 34.60 35.73
C TYR A 1144 -23.45 35.66 35.23
N HIS A 1145 -22.98 36.77 34.68
CA HIS A 1145 -23.82 37.84 34.14
C HIS A 1145 -23.02 38.67 33.11
N ASP A 1146 -23.68 39.16 32.07
CA ASP A 1146 -23.07 39.97 30.98
C ASP A 1146 -21.75 39.40 30.41
N GLY A 1147 -21.67 38.06 30.31
CA GLY A 1147 -20.52 37.35 29.77
C GLY A 1147 -19.37 37.09 30.76
N ALA A 1148 -19.52 37.41 32.04
CA ALA A 1148 -18.46 37.29 33.04
C ALA A 1148 -18.93 36.66 34.37
N TRP A 1149 -18.00 36.01 35.06
CA TRP A 1149 -18.20 35.48 36.42
C TRP A 1149 -17.88 36.53 37.48
N VAL A 1150 -18.80 36.77 38.42
CA VAL A 1150 -18.66 37.75 39.51
C VAL A 1150 -18.88 37.07 40.86
N PRO A 1151 -17.95 37.20 41.84
CA PRO A 1151 -18.13 36.63 43.17
C PRO A 1151 -19.11 37.46 43.99
N LEU A 1152 -20.08 36.80 44.64
CA LEU A 1152 -21.11 37.46 45.45
C LEU A 1152 -20.70 37.56 46.92
N PRO A 1153 -21.11 38.62 47.65
CA PRO A 1153 -20.92 38.73 49.09
C PRO A 1153 -21.41 37.48 49.82
N THR A 1154 -20.45 36.75 50.40
CA THR A 1154 -20.61 35.43 51.03
C THR A 1154 -20.06 35.48 52.45
N GLU A 1155 -20.84 35.02 53.44
CA GLU A 1155 -20.47 34.94 54.85
C GLU A 1155 -20.49 33.48 55.33
N VAL A 1156 -19.54 33.12 56.22
CA VAL A 1156 -19.54 31.83 56.92
C VAL A 1156 -20.48 31.93 58.12
N LEU A 1157 -21.51 31.07 58.16
CA LEU A 1157 -22.48 31.05 59.25
C LEU A 1157 -22.01 30.23 60.44
N ARG A 1158 -21.49 29.01 60.18
CA ARG A 1158 -21.10 28.01 61.20
C ARG A 1158 -20.38 26.82 60.58
N GLU A 1159 -19.62 26.10 61.41
CA GLU A 1159 -18.95 24.84 61.08
C GLU A 1159 -19.43 23.76 62.05
N GLU A 1160 -20.00 22.66 61.54
CA GLU A 1160 -20.42 21.51 62.35
C GLU A 1160 -20.53 20.23 61.50
N ASN A 1161 -20.30 19.07 62.10
CA ASN A 1161 -20.51 17.75 61.48
C ASN A 1161 -19.86 17.59 60.08
N ASP A 1162 -18.56 17.90 59.97
CA ASP A 1162 -17.75 17.81 58.75
C ASP A 1162 -18.26 18.64 57.55
N ARG A 1163 -19.04 19.69 57.86
CA ARG A 1163 -19.58 20.66 56.90
C ARG A 1163 -19.48 22.10 57.39
N VAL A 1164 -19.30 23.00 56.41
CA VAL A 1164 -19.27 24.45 56.59
C VAL A 1164 -20.51 25.03 55.92
N TYR A 1165 -21.23 25.89 56.65
CA TYR A 1165 -22.48 26.51 56.19
C TYR A 1165 -22.23 27.98 55.85
N PHE A 1166 -22.73 28.39 54.69
CA PHE A 1166 -22.53 29.71 54.11
C PHE A 1166 -23.86 30.41 53.81
N ARG A 1167 -23.82 31.74 53.73
CA ARG A 1167 -24.89 32.58 53.20
C ARG A 1167 -24.31 33.56 52.18
N ALA A 1168 -24.93 33.69 51.01
CA ALA A 1168 -24.53 34.65 49.98
C ALA A 1168 -25.72 35.51 49.55
N THR A 1169 -25.46 36.77 49.18
CA THR A 1169 -26.50 37.69 48.68
C THR A 1169 -26.31 37.94 47.19
N SER A 1170 -27.33 37.64 46.40
CA SER A 1170 -27.36 37.87 44.96
C SER A 1170 -28.38 38.96 44.60
N PRO A 1171 -28.09 39.87 43.66
CA PRO A 1171 -29.08 40.80 43.14
C PRO A 1171 -30.13 40.12 42.25
N GLY A 1172 -29.87 38.90 41.77
CA GLY A 1172 -30.70 38.21 40.78
C GLY A 1172 -30.33 36.74 40.59
N PHE A 1173 -30.96 36.06 39.63
CA PHE A 1173 -30.82 34.66 39.27
C PHE A 1173 -30.04 34.49 37.95
N SER A 1174 -29.38 33.35 37.72
CA SER A 1174 -28.51 33.05 36.56
C SER A 1174 -27.88 31.64 36.70
N TYR A 1175 -26.83 31.36 35.94
CA TYR A 1175 -25.79 30.39 36.31
C TYR A 1175 -25.00 30.85 37.54
N PHE A 1176 -24.72 29.91 38.42
CA PHE A 1176 -23.89 30.08 39.62
C PHE A 1176 -22.81 29.00 39.74
N ALA A 1177 -21.79 29.28 40.53
CA ALA A 1177 -20.77 28.30 40.91
C ALA A 1177 -20.38 28.48 42.37
N VAL A 1178 -20.39 27.39 43.15
CA VAL A 1178 -19.75 27.36 44.47
C VAL A 1178 -18.27 27.06 44.23
N ALA A 1179 -17.39 28.06 44.38
CA ALA A 1179 -16.01 27.94 43.93
C ALA A 1179 -15.03 28.77 44.78
N GLY A 1180 -13.74 28.44 44.68
CA GLY A 1180 -12.66 29.24 45.27
C GLY A 1180 -12.71 30.70 44.80
N GLY A 1181 -12.61 31.64 45.74
CA GLY A 1181 -12.69 33.07 45.49
C GLY A 1181 -12.93 33.85 46.78
N ARG A 1182 -12.08 34.83 47.07
CA ARG A 1182 -12.28 35.75 48.21
C ARG A 1182 -13.25 36.87 47.86
N THR A 1183 -14.24 37.06 48.72
CA THR A 1183 -15.06 38.27 48.77
C THR A 1183 -14.31 39.44 49.40
N VAL A 1184 -14.55 40.64 48.86
CA VAL A 1184 -14.20 41.90 49.53
C VAL A 1184 -15.36 42.30 50.42
N ALA A 1185 -15.10 42.58 51.70
CA ALA A 1185 -16.14 43.02 52.64
C ALA A 1185 -16.67 44.40 52.26
N VAL A 1186 -18.00 44.59 52.34
CA VAL A 1186 -18.68 45.87 52.09
C VAL A 1186 -19.24 46.42 53.40
N GLU A 1187 -18.78 47.60 53.80
CA GLU A 1187 -19.25 48.34 54.98
C GLU A 1187 -20.68 48.91 54.78
N PRO A 1188 -21.49 49.07 55.86
CA PRO A 1188 -22.90 49.43 55.74
C PRO A 1188 -23.22 50.95 55.71
N VAL A 1189 -24.07 51.33 54.75
CA VAL A 1189 -25.06 52.45 54.75
C VAL A 1189 -24.56 53.92 54.91
N GLY A 1190 -24.95 54.79 53.95
CA GLY A 1190 -24.71 56.24 54.02
C GLY A 1190 -25.46 57.15 53.03
N THR A 1191 -26.80 57.15 53.05
CA THR A 1191 -27.76 58.22 52.64
C THR A 1191 -27.47 59.23 51.49
N VAL A 1192 -28.42 59.23 50.52
CA VAL A 1192 -28.82 60.23 49.48
C VAL A 1192 -28.82 61.71 49.96
N PRO A 1193 -28.41 62.72 49.14
CA PRO A 1193 -29.28 63.48 48.19
C PRO A 1193 -28.65 63.67 46.78
N SER A 1194 -29.30 63.43 45.63
CA SER A 1194 -30.39 64.17 44.96
C SER A 1194 -30.04 65.60 44.45
N GLU A 1195 -29.80 65.75 43.14
CA GLU A 1195 -30.50 66.67 42.20
C GLU A 1195 -29.84 66.68 40.80
N GLU A 1196 -30.66 66.68 39.75
CA GLU A 1196 -30.36 66.99 38.34
C GLU A 1196 -30.33 68.54 38.12
N PRO A 1197 -30.11 69.13 36.91
CA PRO A 1197 -29.95 68.57 35.55
C PRO A 1197 -28.77 69.17 34.74
N ASP A 1198 -28.87 69.00 33.41
CA ASP A 1198 -28.44 69.90 32.32
C ASP A 1198 -27.11 69.67 31.57
N ASP A 1199 -27.28 68.93 30.46
CA ASP A 1199 -27.24 69.46 29.07
C ASP A 1199 -25.94 69.58 28.25
N THR A 1200 -26.02 69.07 27.01
CA THR A 1200 -25.21 69.38 25.81
C THR A 1200 -23.70 69.01 25.82
N GLU A 1201 -23.02 68.72 24.69
CA GLU A 1201 -23.43 68.29 23.35
C GLU A 1201 -22.25 67.53 22.68
N THR A 1202 -22.56 66.54 21.83
CA THR A 1202 -21.78 66.06 20.65
C THR A 1202 -20.23 65.94 20.68
N ALA A 1203 -19.71 64.75 20.33
CA ALA A 1203 -19.00 64.46 19.04
C ALA A 1203 -17.77 63.51 19.12
N ARG A 1204 -17.96 62.29 18.58
CA ARG A 1204 -17.08 61.54 17.64
C ARG A 1204 -15.58 61.27 17.95
N ASN A 1205 -15.34 59.96 18.14
CA ASN A 1205 -14.38 59.09 17.41
C ASN A 1205 -12.86 59.01 17.75
N VAL A 1206 -12.45 57.73 17.90
CA VAL A 1206 -11.19 57.07 17.46
C VAL A 1206 -9.93 57.18 18.36
N THR A 1207 -9.77 56.07 19.11
CA THR A 1207 -8.56 55.27 19.45
C THR A 1207 -7.10 55.77 19.29
N ALA A 1208 -6.34 55.50 20.37
CA ALA A 1208 -4.92 55.09 20.48
C ALA A 1208 -3.78 56.10 20.20
N PRO A 1209 -2.88 56.31 21.21
CA PRO A 1209 -1.55 55.67 21.29
C PRO A 1209 -1.25 55.14 22.73
N GLY A 1210 -0.11 54.56 23.15
CA GLY A 1210 1.16 54.14 22.51
C GLY A 1210 2.41 54.35 23.40
N SER A 1211 3.29 53.33 23.50
CA SER A 1211 4.76 53.40 23.77
C SER A 1211 5.40 53.55 25.19
N MET A 1212 6.67 53.08 25.25
CA MET A 1212 7.78 53.24 26.23
C MET A 1212 7.80 52.38 27.52
N ILE A 1213 8.89 51.81 28.09
CA ILE A 1213 10.33 51.49 27.80
C ILE A 1213 11.20 51.72 29.08
N SER A 1214 11.94 50.68 29.52
CA SER A 1214 13.32 50.66 30.12
C SER A 1214 13.45 49.55 31.21
N GLY A 1215 14.59 48.84 31.40
CA GLY A 1215 15.90 48.87 30.73
C GLY A 1215 16.82 47.66 31.03
N THR A 1216 18.02 47.68 30.40
CA THR A 1216 19.19 46.74 30.27
C THR A 1216 19.87 46.19 31.56
N PRO A 1217 20.81 45.17 31.54
CA PRO A 1217 21.92 44.91 30.56
C PRO A 1217 22.26 43.43 30.14
N VAL A 1218 22.63 43.13 28.87
CA VAL A 1218 23.99 43.02 28.19
C VAL A 1218 24.89 41.85 28.72
N SER A 1219 25.44 40.89 27.94
CA SER A 1219 26.16 40.95 26.63
C SER A 1219 26.24 39.64 25.80
N THR A 1220 26.20 39.76 24.45
CA THR A 1220 26.93 39.07 23.33
C THR A 1220 27.66 37.70 23.50
N THR A 1221 27.79 36.76 22.54
CA THR A 1221 27.38 36.55 21.10
C THR A 1221 27.88 35.17 20.63
N ALA A 1222 27.15 34.42 19.78
CA ALA A 1222 27.68 33.51 18.72
C ALA A 1222 26.55 32.80 17.91
N GLU A 1223 26.89 32.29 16.72
CA GLU A 1223 26.05 31.68 15.67
C GLU A 1223 25.53 30.23 15.93
N PRO A 1224 24.59 29.70 15.13
CA PRO A 1224 23.95 28.40 15.37
C PRO A 1224 24.81 27.19 14.99
N GLY A 1225 24.73 26.14 15.80
CA GLY A 1225 25.37 24.84 15.56
C GLY A 1225 24.36 23.72 15.26
N THR A 1226 24.82 22.71 14.53
CA THR A 1226 24.11 21.49 14.10
C THR A 1226 23.39 20.72 15.22
N PRO A 1227 22.33 19.96 14.88
CA PRO A 1227 21.58 19.15 15.85
C PRO A 1227 22.37 17.93 16.31
N THR A 1228 22.23 17.58 17.59
CA THR A 1228 22.76 16.33 18.16
C THR A 1228 21.62 15.50 18.74
N GLU A 1229 21.64 14.23 18.38
CA GLU A 1229 20.84 13.09 18.86
C GLU A 1229 20.17 13.24 20.24
N THR A 1230 18.85 13.04 20.28
CA THR A 1230 18.12 12.68 21.51
C THR A 1230 17.73 11.20 21.47
N THR A 1231 18.34 10.40 22.34
CA THR A 1231 18.05 8.96 22.46
C THR A 1231 16.66 8.72 23.11
N PRO A 1232 15.85 7.74 22.65
CA PRO A 1232 14.52 7.50 23.22
C PRO A 1232 14.51 6.89 24.62
N GLN A 1233 13.42 7.16 25.33
CA GLN A 1233 13.12 6.69 26.68
C GLN A 1233 12.67 5.22 26.68
N LYS A 1234 13.24 4.37 27.55
CA LYS A 1234 12.85 2.96 27.67
C LYS A 1234 11.61 2.74 28.54
N SER A 1235 10.70 1.90 28.06
CA SER A 1235 9.69 1.17 28.83
C SER A 1235 10.24 -0.18 29.34
N PRO A 1236 9.55 -0.90 30.27
CA PRO A 1236 10.21 -1.85 31.18
C PRO A 1236 10.32 -3.29 30.66
N GLY A 1237 11.23 -4.07 31.23
CA GLY A 1237 11.44 -5.50 30.89
C GLY A 1237 11.51 -6.44 32.10
N TRP A 1238 11.51 -7.75 31.81
CA TRP A 1238 11.65 -8.92 32.72
C TRP A 1238 11.74 -10.18 31.82
N TRP A 1239 12.50 -11.26 32.05
CA TRP A 1239 13.46 -11.70 33.09
C TRP A 1239 14.68 -12.38 32.41
N GLY A 1240 15.79 -12.59 33.14
CA GLY A 1240 16.79 -13.64 32.80
C GLY A 1240 18.26 -13.22 32.92
N ALA A 1241 18.93 -13.60 34.02
CA ALA A 1241 20.30 -13.15 34.31
C ALA A 1241 21.34 -14.29 34.30
N ALA A 1242 22.58 -13.98 33.89
CA ALA A 1242 23.81 -14.52 34.48
C ALA A 1242 25.02 -13.60 34.19
N LEU A 1243 25.93 -13.44 35.16
CA LEU A 1243 27.01 -12.45 35.11
C LEU A 1243 28.17 -12.82 34.18
N ALA A 1244 28.74 -11.78 33.55
CA ALA A 1244 30.10 -11.77 33.02
C ALA A 1244 31.15 -11.59 34.14
N ALA A 1245 32.41 -11.92 33.86
CA ALA A 1245 33.56 -11.42 34.63
C ALA A 1245 34.86 -11.36 33.81
N ILE A 1246 35.63 -10.28 34.02
CA ILE A 1246 37.04 -10.06 33.61
C ILE A 1246 37.25 -9.92 32.08
N GLY A 1247 37.53 -8.74 31.52
CA GLY A 1247 38.40 -7.67 32.02
C GLY A 1247 39.57 -7.49 31.04
N GLY A 1248 39.59 -6.39 30.29
CA GLY A 1248 40.61 -6.15 29.27
C GLY A 1248 41.95 -5.65 29.83
N MET A 1249 43.02 -5.82 29.05
CA MET A 1249 44.26 -5.06 29.18
C MET A 1249 44.85 -4.78 27.79
N ALA A 1250 45.12 -3.52 27.50
CA ALA A 1250 45.89 -3.10 26.33
C ALA A 1250 47.40 -3.19 26.63
N LEU A 1251 48.21 -3.63 25.65
CA LEU A 1251 49.63 -3.26 25.55
C LEU A 1251 50.29 -3.71 24.22
N GLY A 1252 50.74 -2.72 23.44
CA GLY A 1252 52.15 -2.65 23.04
C GLY A 1252 52.69 -3.46 21.85
N LEU A 1253 52.97 -2.72 20.76
CA LEU A 1253 54.24 -2.72 20.00
C LEU A 1253 54.67 -3.93 19.14
N LYS A 1254 54.86 -3.62 17.85
CA LYS A 1254 55.93 -4.07 16.92
C LYS A 1254 56.04 -5.57 16.59
N GLY A 1255 55.94 -5.87 15.29
CA GLY A 1255 56.64 -7.01 14.69
C GLY A 1255 56.42 -7.12 13.18
N ARG A 1256 57.48 -7.01 12.38
CA ARG A 1256 57.46 -7.42 10.97
C ARG A 1256 57.30 -8.95 10.89
N ARG A 1257 56.37 -9.45 10.10
CA ARG A 1257 56.69 -10.01 8.77
C ARG A 1257 55.43 -10.16 7.93
#